data_AF-A0A9C6TAT3-F1
#
_entry.id   AF-A0A9C6TAT3-F1
#
_cell.length_a   1.000
_cell.length_b   1.000
_cell.length_c   1.000
_cell.angle_alpha   90.00
_cell.angle_beta   90.00
_cell.angle_gamma   90.00
#
_symmetry.space_group_name_H-M   'P 1'
#
loop_
_entity.id
_entity.type
_entity.pdbx_description
1 polymer ?
#
loop_
_entity_poly.entity_id
_entity_poly.type
_entity_poly.pdbx_seq_one_letter_code
_entity_poly.pdbx_strand_id
1 'polypeptide(L)'
;MASSKAFQIKLVVFVGLLLVSKFKGMEENMMSENSYSYTDKTLTFPAPQIKYDVFVSFRGTDIRQGLLSHLIKAFHLKQVFAFVDDKLERGDDISDALFGAIEKSLISLIIFSQDYVSSRWCLEELVKIVECREKDGQTVIPVFYKVDPSDVRYQKGTFANVFAEHEERYDMIKVQNWRTALKNSADLSGFHSTNFRNDAQLVDQIVDFISSRLNDMHQVKSKGLVGIHKPIAQLESLMLKESEGVRVIGIWGLGGIGKTTIAEEVYNRMCAEFESCCFLANVRKESERDGIMSLKKKLFSTLLNEQNLRIDLPKGLPDYVEKRLGRMKVLIVLDDVNDSDQLETLIGARDWFGLGSRIIITTRDKQVLVGEAEEIYQVEALDCDESLELFILNAFKQNQFEMEYCELSRRVVKYAKGIPLVVKVLAQLLRGKRKDIWESQLEKLKRMPNKKVLDIMRLSYDDLDRQEQQIFLDIACFFNGLKLKLEYINVLLKDQDYAVAAGMERLKDKALIIISEHNIVSMHDIIQEMAWEIIKDGSAEYPGNQLRLWDSHDIYQVLKNNRGSEAIRSISFNFSAIKDLQLSQEVFAKMSKLRFLNFYSNISQEAMYSSDGLPSSWNKGLCLPQGLDSLSNEVRYLSWMHYPLDSLPTNFSAENLVILDLSFNRMEKLWCGVKNLANLRILRLYNSLHLTMLPDLSKARNLEILVIRKSFSFLYVHPSVFCLNKLEILDLGGCVSLRQLRSYIHLSSLRSLSLVGCVRLQDFSVTSENLEGLNLELTGIQQLPTSFGRQSKLETLHLGLSDIQSIPETIKNLTRFKYLSIRYCWNLRDLPELPPSLEYLDATGCTSLKTVLFPSSAALQLKENRKSILFWNCLKLDQHSLGAIELNARINLMKFAYQHLSSLTHDYYKDNDNEAIYVYPGSNVPKWLEYRTSHDYVNVDISSSAAPHSPSLGFIFCFIVPRILSDGFAFRFTISIAEVEGNNVKFYLEKPLEKIVSDHVFLVYDHRLTHFLNSRSNVEVQQRLKIKVAAVTQTGKSDYVPVKLKGFGISPIKASEYQNFIQKMELVDKRTKRAGSLTLVGNTSLERFCFQDQKTYFDFIQEINYVDGCWKFKHHQFTNYSYRYFI
;
A
#
# COMPACT_ATOMS: atom_id res chain seq x y z
N MET A 1 55.52 2.45 16.52
CA MET A 1 54.77 3.69 16.19
C MET A 1 53.32 3.28 15.94
N ALA A 2 52.38 3.35 16.88
CA ALA A 2 52.18 4.28 18.00
C ALA A 2 51.74 5.70 17.57
N SER A 3 50.67 6.18 18.23
CA SER A 3 50.13 7.56 18.29
C SER A 3 49.95 8.36 16.99
N SER A 4 48.69 8.54 16.56
CA SER A 4 48.03 9.87 16.52
C SER A 4 46.59 9.78 15.96
N LYS A 5 45.62 9.36 16.80
CA LYS A 5 44.18 9.54 16.52
C LYS A 5 43.25 9.38 17.75
N ALA A 6 43.78 9.61 18.96
CA ALA A 6 43.07 9.41 20.22
C ALA A 6 42.95 10.67 21.11
N PHE A 7 43.23 11.88 20.56
CA PHE A 7 43.42 13.08 21.38
C PHE A 7 42.58 14.32 21.01
N GLN A 8 41.50 14.18 20.22
CA GLN A 8 40.52 15.27 20.02
C GLN A 8 39.04 14.86 20.18
N ILE A 9 38.77 13.71 20.84
CA ILE A 9 37.43 13.40 21.38
C ILE A 9 37.56 13.07 22.88
N LYS A 10 38.16 14.00 23.63
CA LYS A 10 38.18 13.99 25.11
C LYS A 10 37.92 15.36 25.77
N LEU A 11 37.70 16.43 25.00
CA LEU A 11 37.47 17.78 25.55
C LEU A 11 35.98 18.17 25.66
N VAL A 12 35.07 17.52 24.92
CA VAL A 12 33.63 17.88 24.94
C VAL A 12 32.87 17.18 26.10
N VAL A 13 33.32 16.01 26.54
CA VAL A 13 32.68 15.28 27.67
C VAL A 13 33.05 15.87 29.03
N PHE A 14 34.13 16.65 29.13
CA PHE A 14 34.62 17.19 30.40
C PHE A 14 33.91 18.49 30.86
N VAL A 15 33.17 19.17 29.97
CA VAL A 15 32.42 20.39 30.30
C VAL A 15 30.97 20.08 30.73
N GLY A 16 30.39 18.96 30.26
CA GLY A 16 29.02 18.56 30.62
C GLY A 16 28.87 17.98 32.04
N LEU A 17 29.97 17.59 32.70
CA LEU A 17 29.97 16.91 34.01
C LEU A 17 30.25 17.82 35.22
N LEU A 18 30.39 19.14 35.02
CA LEU A 18 30.76 20.10 36.05
C LEU A 18 29.61 21.00 36.57
N LEU A 19 28.36 20.74 36.18
CA LEU A 19 27.19 21.56 36.58
C LEU A 19 26.06 20.83 37.32
N VAL A 20 26.19 19.53 37.61
CA VAL A 20 25.24 18.79 38.48
C VAL A 20 25.96 18.05 39.61
N SER A 21 27.01 18.68 40.16
CA SER A 21 27.69 18.25 41.38
C SER A 21 27.56 19.30 42.48
N LYS A 22 26.33 19.48 43.01
CA LYS A 22 26.11 19.99 44.36
C LYS A 22 24.98 19.18 45.01
N PHE A 23 25.23 18.75 46.24
CA PHE A 23 24.40 17.85 47.05
C PHE A 23 24.34 16.37 46.62
N LYS A 24 25.50 15.70 46.68
CA LYS A 24 25.55 14.42 47.42
C LYS A 24 26.92 14.15 48.05
N GLY A 25 26.89 14.04 49.37
CA GLY A 25 27.94 13.68 50.32
C GLY A 25 27.30 13.83 51.71
N MET A 26 27.39 12.88 52.64
CA MET A 26 28.33 11.78 52.76
C MET A 26 27.62 10.48 53.19
N GLU A 27 28.11 9.34 52.70
CA GLU A 27 28.14 8.05 53.42
C GLU A 27 29.14 8.19 54.61
N GLU A 28 29.11 7.47 55.74
CA GLU A 28 28.65 6.10 55.98
C GLU A 28 28.60 5.79 57.51
N ASN A 29 27.72 4.85 57.90
CA ASN A 29 27.86 3.80 58.93
C ASN A 29 28.12 4.03 60.46
N MET A 30 27.36 3.22 61.22
CA MET A 30 27.51 2.72 62.61
C MET A 30 27.37 3.67 63.82
N MET A 31 26.23 3.54 64.52
CA MET A 31 26.20 3.06 65.91
C MET A 31 24.79 2.56 66.33
N SER A 32 24.78 1.72 67.35
CA SER A 32 23.74 0.86 67.94
C SER A 32 22.38 1.45 68.36
N GLU A 33 21.36 0.56 68.28
CA GLU A 33 20.28 0.30 69.26
C GLU A 33 18.96 1.12 69.37
N ASN A 34 17.88 0.34 69.28
CA ASN A 34 16.62 0.36 70.03
C ASN A 34 15.45 1.31 69.69
N SER A 35 14.33 0.66 69.29
CA SER A 35 12.91 1.02 69.49
C SER A 35 12.38 2.25 68.73
N TYR A 36 11.28 2.21 67.97
CA TYR A 36 10.01 1.48 68.13
C TYR A 36 9.36 1.13 66.78
N SER A 37 8.48 0.13 66.78
CA SER A 37 7.65 -0.25 65.63
C SER A 37 6.53 0.76 65.35
N TYR A 38 6.34 1.17 64.10
CA TYR A 38 5.01 1.40 63.54
C TYR A 38 4.97 0.98 62.07
N THR A 39 4.09 0.04 61.76
CA THR A 39 3.75 -0.35 60.39
C THR A 39 2.87 0.74 59.77
N ASP A 40 3.23 1.25 58.60
CA ASP A 40 2.27 1.98 57.77
C ASP A 40 1.84 1.13 56.57
N LYS A 41 0.52 1.02 56.39
CA LYS A 41 -0.09 0.23 55.33
C LYS A 41 -0.35 1.15 54.15
N THR A 42 0.31 0.91 53.02
CA THR A 42 -0.04 1.59 51.77
C THR A 42 -1.46 1.20 51.32
N LEU A 43 -2.42 2.07 51.65
CA LEU A 43 -3.82 1.96 51.25
C LEU A 43 -3.95 2.02 49.73
N THR A 44 -4.18 0.87 49.11
CA THR A 44 -4.72 0.79 47.75
C THR A 44 -6.23 1.01 47.83
N PHE A 45 -6.71 2.16 47.39
CA PHE A 45 -8.15 2.37 47.21
C PHE A 45 -8.63 1.55 45.99
N PRO A 46 -9.61 0.64 46.15
CA PRO A 46 -10.23 -0.03 45.02
C PRO A 46 -11.11 0.97 44.25
N ALA A 47 -11.13 0.86 42.93
CA ALA A 47 -12.13 1.58 42.12
C ALA A 47 -13.55 1.09 42.48
N PRO A 48 -14.57 1.97 42.53
CA PRO A 48 -15.92 1.58 42.90
C PRO A 48 -16.48 0.53 41.93
N GLN A 49 -16.92 -0.60 42.47
CA GLN A 49 -17.66 -1.61 41.71
C GLN A 49 -19.09 -1.13 41.48
N ILE A 50 -19.34 -0.59 40.29
CA ILE A 50 -20.69 -0.33 39.78
C ILE A 50 -21.50 -1.63 39.83
N LYS A 51 -22.70 -1.54 40.43
CA LYS A 51 -23.65 -2.66 40.62
C LYS A 51 -24.96 -2.43 39.86
N TYR A 52 -25.30 -1.18 39.53
CA TYR A 52 -26.55 -0.80 38.88
C TYR A 52 -26.29 0.22 37.76
N ASP A 53 -27.12 0.21 36.72
CA ASP A 53 -27.03 1.19 35.63
C ASP A 53 -27.70 2.51 36.05
N VAL A 54 -28.83 2.40 36.74
CA VAL A 54 -29.67 3.52 37.15
C VAL A 54 -30.12 3.36 38.61
N PHE A 55 -29.88 4.36 39.46
CA PHE A 55 -30.61 4.54 40.72
C PHE A 55 -31.84 5.40 40.46
N VAL A 56 -33.01 5.03 40.98
CA VAL A 56 -34.23 5.85 40.87
C VAL A 56 -34.61 6.40 42.25
N SER A 57 -34.54 7.72 42.41
CA SER A 57 -34.99 8.43 43.62
C SER A 57 -36.38 9.02 43.37
N PHE A 58 -37.34 8.75 44.25
CA PHE A 58 -38.75 9.10 44.05
C PHE A 58 -39.56 9.08 45.34
N ARG A 59 -40.75 9.69 45.30
CA ARG A 59 -41.74 9.60 46.38
C ARG A 59 -42.68 8.41 46.16
N GLY A 60 -42.56 7.40 47.03
CA GLY A 60 -43.34 6.16 46.92
C GLY A 60 -44.87 6.32 46.97
N THR A 61 -45.40 7.32 47.67
CA THR A 61 -46.84 7.59 47.73
C THR A 61 -47.42 8.12 46.42
N ASP A 62 -46.59 8.79 45.60
CA ASP A 62 -47.06 9.68 44.54
C ASP A 62 -47.05 8.98 43.18
N ILE A 63 -46.05 8.13 42.91
CA ILE A 63 -45.79 7.59 41.56
C ILE A 63 -45.63 6.07 41.47
N ARG A 64 -45.57 5.34 42.60
CA ARG A 64 -45.20 3.91 42.65
C ARG A 64 -46.15 3.01 41.85
N GLN A 65 -47.46 3.26 41.95
CA GLN A 65 -48.50 2.54 41.20
C GLN A 65 -48.81 3.16 39.82
N GLY A 66 -48.09 4.23 39.44
CA GLY A 66 -48.27 4.96 38.19
C GLY A 66 -47.01 4.92 37.33
N LEU A 67 -46.45 6.08 37.01
CA LEU A 67 -45.27 6.28 36.16
C LEU A 67 -44.14 5.29 36.45
N LEU A 68 -43.82 5.05 37.73
CA LEU A 68 -42.69 4.19 38.11
C LEU A 68 -42.88 2.73 37.66
N SER A 69 -44.11 2.21 37.74
CA SER A 69 -44.40 0.83 37.31
C SER A 69 -44.18 0.64 35.80
N HIS A 70 -44.54 1.64 35.00
CA HIS A 70 -44.28 1.68 33.56
C HIS A 70 -42.79 1.81 33.25
N LEU A 71 -42.08 2.68 34.00
CA LEU A 71 -40.65 2.88 33.86
C LEU A 71 -39.84 1.61 34.19
N ILE A 72 -40.16 0.91 35.28
CA ILE A 72 -39.54 -0.38 35.64
C ILE A 72 -39.77 -1.42 34.54
N LYS A 73 -40.99 -1.51 33.99
CA LYS A 73 -41.29 -2.42 32.88
C LYS A 73 -40.47 -2.08 31.64
N ALA A 74 -40.34 -0.80 31.30
CA ALA A 74 -39.58 -0.35 30.14
C ALA A 74 -38.07 -0.57 30.30
N PHE A 75 -37.50 -0.32 31.49
CA PHE A 75 -36.12 -0.68 31.82
C PHE A 75 -35.87 -2.19 31.66
N HIS A 76 -36.77 -3.03 32.17
CA HIS A 76 -36.65 -4.49 32.02
C HIS A 76 -36.72 -4.94 30.55
N LEU A 77 -37.58 -4.32 29.73
CA LEU A 77 -37.65 -4.60 28.29
C LEU A 77 -36.38 -4.19 27.53
N LYS A 78 -35.71 -3.11 27.97
CA LYS A 78 -34.45 -2.60 27.40
C LYS A 78 -33.19 -3.11 28.10
N GLN A 79 -33.32 -4.10 29.00
CA GLN A 79 -32.22 -4.69 29.78
C GLN A 79 -31.41 -3.69 30.64
N VAL A 80 -32.02 -2.58 31.06
CA VAL A 80 -31.40 -1.58 31.96
C VAL A 80 -31.56 -2.05 33.41
N PHE A 81 -30.44 -2.27 34.10
CA PHE A 81 -30.43 -2.79 35.47
C PHE A 81 -30.61 -1.68 36.51
N ALA A 82 -31.85 -1.21 36.64
CA ALA A 82 -32.21 -0.17 37.60
C ALA A 82 -32.38 -0.69 39.05
N PHE A 83 -31.88 0.08 40.03
CA PHE A 83 -32.21 -0.07 41.45
C PHE A 83 -33.42 0.79 41.81
N VAL A 84 -34.35 0.17 42.55
CA VAL A 84 -35.56 0.75 43.13
C VAL A 84 -35.68 0.14 44.52
N ASP A 85 -36.14 0.92 45.50
CA ASP A 85 -36.19 0.59 46.94
C ASP A 85 -36.83 -0.78 47.29
N ASP A 86 -37.73 -1.29 46.46
CA ASP A 86 -38.33 -2.63 46.53
C ASP A 86 -37.33 -3.81 46.44
N LYS A 87 -36.04 -3.54 46.16
CA LYS A 87 -34.97 -4.55 46.04
C LYS A 87 -34.06 -4.70 47.27
N LEU A 88 -34.41 -4.09 48.42
CA LEU A 88 -33.65 -4.24 49.67
C LEU A 88 -33.78 -5.67 50.25
N GLU A 89 -32.68 -6.24 50.75
CA GLU A 89 -32.69 -7.54 51.42
C GLU A 89 -33.29 -7.42 52.84
N ARG A 90 -34.08 -8.43 53.25
CA ARG A 90 -34.82 -8.40 54.53
C ARG A 90 -33.88 -8.67 55.70
N GLY A 91 -33.32 -7.61 56.27
CA GLY A 91 -32.45 -7.65 57.45
C GLY A 91 -31.37 -6.57 57.49
N ASP A 92 -31.12 -5.90 56.36
CA ASP A 92 -30.12 -4.83 56.24
C ASP A 92 -30.56 -3.52 56.89
N ASP A 93 -29.59 -2.68 57.26
CA ASP A 93 -29.85 -1.27 57.56
C ASP A 93 -30.19 -0.52 56.27
N ILE A 94 -31.36 0.13 56.28
CA ILE A 94 -31.96 0.79 55.12
C ILE A 94 -31.07 1.94 54.62
N SER A 95 -30.37 2.68 55.49
CA SER A 95 -29.51 3.78 55.03
C SER A 95 -28.27 3.28 54.27
N ASP A 96 -27.60 2.27 54.82
CA ASP A 96 -26.30 1.81 54.31
C ASP A 96 -26.47 1.07 52.97
N ALA A 97 -27.50 0.24 52.86
CA ALA A 97 -27.83 -0.46 51.62
C ALA A 97 -28.22 0.51 50.49
N LEU A 98 -28.93 1.60 50.82
CA LEU A 98 -29.50 2.53 49.86
C LEU A 98 -28.48 3.60 49.42
N PHE A 99 -27.69 4.18 50.34
CA PHE A 99 -26.54 5.01 49.96
C PHE A 99 -25.48 4.20 49.19
N GLY A 100 -25.24 2.95 49.59
CA GLY A 100 -24.37 2.03 48.86
C GLY A 100 -24.91 1.64 47.48
N ALA A 101 -26.22 1.79 47.21
CA ALA A 101 -26.79 1.63 45.88
C ALA A 101 -26.59 2.88 45.01
N ILE A 102 -26.73 4.09 45.59
CA ILE A 102 -26.44 5.37 44.92
C ILE A 102 -24.97 5.40 44.48
N GLU A 103 -24.02 5.12 45.38
CA GLU A 103 -22.57 5.11 45.06
C GLU A 103 -22.18 4.10 43.98
N LYS A 104 -22.98 3.03 43.81
CA LYS A 104 -22.71 1.94 42.85
C LYS A 104 -23.56 2.03 41.58
N SER A 105 -24.09 3.22 41.27
CA SER A 105 -24.90 3.48 40.07
C SER A 105 -24.19 4.39 39.07
N LEU A 106 -24.37 4.17 37.77
CA LEU A 106 -23.85 5.07 36.72
C LEU A 106 -24.68 6.35 36.57
N ILE A 107 -26.00 6.20 36.63
CA ILE A 107 -26.98 7.26 36.44
C ILE A 107 -27.88 7.34 37.69
N SER A 108 -28.19 8.54 38.16
CA SER A 108 -29.21 8.79 39.18
C SER A 108 -30.37 9.57 38.57
N LEU A 109 -31.53 8.91 38.46
CA LEU A 109 -32.78 9.46 37.96
C LEU A 109 -33.63 9.94 39.13
N ILE A 110 -33.89 11.25 39.20
CA ILE A 110 -34.66 11.86 40.29
C ILE A 110 -36.04 12.24 39.78
N ILE A 111 -37.10 11.69 40.37
CA ILE A 111 -38.49 11.98 39.96
C ILE A 111 -39.15 12.90 40.99
N PHE A 112 -39.05 14.21 40.75
CA PHE A 112 -39.72 15.24 41.55
C PHE A 112 -41.23 15.17 41.34
N SER A 113 -41.95 15.00 42.44
CA SER A 113 -43.41 14.89 42.57
C SER A 113 -43.89 15.82 43.67
N GLN A 114 -45.20 16.04 43.77
CA GLN A 114 -45.80 17.10 44.59
C GLN A 114 -45.40 17.00 46.07
N ASP A 115 -45.30 15.80 46.62
CA ASP A 115 -44.97 15.57 48.03
C ASP A 115 -43.55 15.00 48.21
N TYR A 116 -42.67 15.13 47.21
CA TYR A 116 -41.29 14.60 47.25
C TYR A 116 -40.54 15.03 48.52
N VAL A 117 -40.61 16.32 48.85
CA VAL A 117 -39.88 16.91 49.99
C VAL A 117 -40.53 16.64 51.34
N SER A 118 -41.72 16.03 51.39
CA SER A 118 -42.30 15.53 52.66
C SER A 118 -41.51 14.35 53.23
N SER A 119 -40.79 13.62 52.37
CA SER A 119 -39.99 12.47 52.78
C SER A 119 -38.56 12.88 53.13
N ARG A 120 -38.19 12.67 54.40
CA ARG A 120 -36.81 12.78 54.86
C ARG A 120 -35.86 11.90 54.04
N TRP A 121 -36.27 10.69 53.66
CA TRP A 121 -35.46 9.76 52.88
C TRP A 121 -35.16 10.30 51.48
N CYS A 122 -36.17 10.78 50.75
CA CYS A 122 -35.99 11.37 49.41
C CYS A 122 -35.08 12.62 49.44
N LEU A 123 -35.00 13.34 50.57
CA LEU A 123 -34.09 14.46 50.78
C LEU A 123 -32.66 14.03 51.14
N GLU A 124 -32.49 12.95 51.91
CA GLU A 124 -31.18 12.38 52.25
C GLU A 124 -30.55 11.66 51.04
N GLU A 125 -31.35 10.92 50.26
CA GLU A 125 -30.98 10.40 48.94
C GLU A 125 -30.47 11.50 48.01
N LEU A 126 -31.22 12.61 47.91
CA LEU A 126 -30.89 13.70 47.01
C LEU A 126 -29.55 14.37 47.36
N VAL A 127 -29.27 14.55 48.65
CA VAL A 127 -27.96 15.04 49.11
C VAL A 127 -26.86 14.05 48.72
N LYS A 128 -27.09 12.74 48.87
CA LYS A 128 -26.11 11.71 48.49
C LYS A 128 -25.87 11.65 46.98
N ILE A 129 -26.92 11.79 46.17
CA ILE A 129 -26.82 11.85 44.69
C ILE A 129 -26.01 13.07 44.26
N VAL A 130 -26.22 14.24 44.87
CA VAL A 130 -25.44 15.45 44.58
C VAL A 130 -23.97 15.28 45.01
N GLU A 131 -23.70 14.63 46.15
CA GLU A 131 -22.35 14.27 46.58
C GLU A 131 -21.64 13.36 45.55
N CYS A 132 -22.28 12.27 45.11
CA CYS A 132 -21.72 11.34 44.11
C CYS A 132 -21.55 12.00 42.73
N ARG A 133 -22.42 12.94 42.36
CA ARG A 133 -22.23 13.76 41.15
C ARG A 133 -20.98 14.63 41.23
N GLU A 134 -20.76 15.28 42.37
CA GLU A 134 -19.63 16.21 42.57
C GLU A 134 -18.29 15.49 42.77
N LYS A 135 -18.28 14.32 43.43
CA LYS A 135 -17.07 13.53 43.70
C LYS A 135 -16.73 12.53 42.60
N ASP A 136 -17.71 11.76 42.17
CA ASP A 136 -17.51 10.57 41.31
C ASP A 136 -17.93 10.82 39.85
N GLY A 137 -18.47 12.00 39.55
CA GLY A 137 -18.93 12.37 38.20
C GLY A 137 -20.23 11.68 37.76
N GLN A 138 -21.00 11.12 38.71
CA GLN A 138 -22.25 10.41 38.43
C GLN A 138 -23.22 11.28 37.61
N THR A 139 -23.84 10.68 36.58
CA THR A 139 -24.80 11.42 35.74
C THR A 139 -26.15 11.53 36.44
N VAL A 140 -26.67 12.75 36.59
CA VAL A 140 -27.94 13.01 37.26
C VAL A 140 -28.96 13.57 36.28
N ILE A 141 -30.17 12.99 36.28
CA ILE A 141 -31.27 13.33 35.37
C ILE A 141 -32.51 13.64 36.21
N PRO A 142 -33.01 14.89 36.26
CA PRO A 142 -34.28 15.19 36.90
C PRO A 142 -35.48 14.94 35.97
N VAL A 143 -36.59 14.51 36.57
CA VAL A 143 -37.91 14.37 35.95
C VAL A 143 -38.90 15.12 36.82
N PHE A 144 -39.54 16.15 36.25
CA PHE A 144 -40.52 16.98 36.91
C PHE A 144 -41.93 16.44 36.59
N TYR A 145 -42.45 15.59 37.46
CA TYR A 145 -43.72 14.89 37.30
C TYR A 145 -44.85 15.63 38.04
N LYS A 146 -45.68 16.34 37.27
CA LYS A 146 -46.81 17.16 37.74
C LYS A 146 -46.42 18.26 38.75
N VAL A 147 -45.19 18.78 38.64
CA VAL A 147 -44.62 19.87 39.45
C VAL A 147 -43.82 20.81 38.54
N ASP A 148 -43.88 22.13 38.78
CA ASP A 148 -43.06 23.11 38.06
C ASP A 148 -41.60 23.09 38.58
N PRO A 149 -40.57 23.02 37.69
CA PRO A 149 -39.16 23.08 38.07
C PRO A 149 -38.81 24.30 38.92
N SER A 150 -39.50 25.42 38.72
CA SER A 150 -39.34 26.67 39.47
C SER A 150 -39.73 26.51 40.94
N ASP A 151 -40.76 25.71 41.23
CA ASP A 151 -41.20 25.44 42.60
C ASP A 151 -40.21 24.52 43.32
N VAL A 152 -39.61 23.55 42.62
CA VAL A 152 -38.52 22.72 43.15
C VAL A 152 -37.25 23.55 43.37
N ARG A 153 -36.85 24.35 42.37
CA ARG A 153 -35.60 25.13 42.31
C ARG A 153 -35.53 26.26 43.33
N TYR A 154 -36.67 26.93 43.56
CA TYR A 154 -36.78 28.05 44.50
C TYR A 154 -37.56 27.70 45.77
N GLN A 155 -37.93 26.42 45.96
CA GLN A 155 -38.72 25.89 47.08
C GLN A 155 -39.98 26.74 47.36
N LYS A 156 -40.81 26.92 46.33
CA LYS A 156 -42.07 27.70 46.36
C LYS A 156 -43.29 26.79 46.50
N GLY A 157 -44.47 27.39 46.72
CA GLY A 157 -45.73 26.64 46.82
C GLY A 157 -45.72 25.61 47.95
N THR A 158 -46.13 24.37 47.66
CA THR A 158 -46.14 23.28 48.65
C THR A 158 -44.75 22.98 49.23
N PHE A 159 -43.69 23.14 48.43
CA PHE A 159 -42.31 22.91 48.87
C PHE A 159 -41.91 23.92 49.96
N ALA A 160 -42.33 25.18 49.84
CA ALA A 160 -42.05 26.21 50.87
C ALA A 160 -42.64 25.82 52.23
N ASN A 161 -43.91 25.40 52.23
CA ASN A 161 -44.65 25.06 53.45
C ASN A 161 -44.01 23.86 54.17
N VAL A 162 -43.65 22.81 53.42
CA VAL A 162 -43.01 21.61 53.98
C VAL A 162 -41.60 21.93 54.50
N PHE A 163 -40.86 22.83 53.87
CA PHE A 163 -39.57 23.27 54.40
C PHE A 163 -39.69 24.08 55.71
N ALA A 164 -40.74 24.87 55.90
CA ALA A 164 -40.98 25.54 57.18
C ALA A 164 -41.19 24.51 58.32
N GLU A 165 -41.95 23.43 58.07
CA GLU A 165 -42.08 22.33 59.05
C GLU A 165 -40.74 21.60 59.32
N HIS A 166 -39.88 21.47 58.32
CA HIS A 166 -38.56 20.83 58.50
C HIS A 166 -37.59 21.72 59.28
N GLU A 167 -37.69 23.05 59.15
CA GLU A 167 -36.90 24.03 59.93
C GLU A 167 -37.28 24.02 61.42
N GLU A 168 -38.50 23.63 61.77
CA GLU A 168 -38.91 23.40 63.17
C GLU A 168 -38.46 22.03 63.72
N ARG A 169 -38.25 21.03 62.86
CA ARG A 169 -37.98 19.62 63.26
C ARG A 169 -36.52 19.19 63.18
N TYR A 170 -35.67 19.89 62.42
CA TYR A 170 -34.31 19.47 62.11
C TYR A 170 -33.29 20.61 62.23
N ASP A 171 -32.02 20.24 62.41
CA ASP A 171 -30.92 21.20 62.48
C ASP A 171 -30.80 22.04 61.19
N MET A 172 -30.50 23.33 61.37
CA MET A 172 -30.47 24.33 60.29
C MET A 172 -29.44 23.99 59.19
N ILE A 173 -28.30 23.39 59.54
CA ILE A 173 -27.27 22.96 58.57
C ILE A 173 -27.84 21.84 57.70
N LYS A 174 -28.58 20.90 58.30
CA LYS A 174 -29.18 19.77 57.60
C LYS A 174 -30.26 20.23 56.60
N VAL A 175 -31.13 21.14 57.03
CA VAL A 175 -32.15 21.71 56.15
C VAL A 175 -31.53 22.55 55.03
N GLN A 176 -30.47 23.30 55.32
CA GLN A 176 -29.74 24.07 54.31
C GLN A 176 -29.08 23.16 53.26
N ASN A 177 -28.56 21.99 53.65
CA ASN A 177 -28.04 20.99 52.71
C ASN A 177 -29.15 20.43 51.80
N TRP A 178 -30.34 20.14 52.35
CA TRP A 178 -31.50 19.72 51.55
C TRP A 178 -31.97 20.78 50.55
N ARG A 179 -32.09 22.05 50.98
CA ARG A 179 -32.41 23.18 50.09
C ARG A 179 -31.37 23.34 48.97
N THR A 180 -30.09 23.17 49.30
CA THR A 180 -28.98 23.27 48.33
C THR A 180 -29.02 22.11 47.32
N ALA A 181 -29.24 20.87 47.77
CA ALA A 181 -29.31 19.70 46.88
C ALA A 181 -30.51 19.75 45.92
N LEU A 182 -31.68 20.24 46.39
CA LEU A 182 -32.85 20.51 45.54
C LEU A 182 -32.54 21.54 44.46
N LYS A 183 -31.96 22.68 44.83
CA LYS A 183 -31.55 23.70 43.87
C LYS A 183 -30.55 23.13 42.86
N ASN A 184 -29.47 22.51 43.31
CA ASN A 184 -28.42 21.95 42.43
C ASN A 184 -28.97 20.89 41.46
N SER A 185 -30.01 20.15 41.84
CA SER A 185 -30.64 19.12 41.00
C SER A 185 -31.72 19.69 40.06
N ALA A 186 -32.47 20.70 40.50
CA ALA A 186 -33.47 21.40 39.68
C ALA A 186 -32.87 22.44 38.72
N ASP A 187 -31.60 22.83 38.94
CA ASP A 187 -30.78 23.60 38.01
C ASP A 187 -30.36 22.80 36.76
N LEU A 188 -30.54 21.47 36.76
CA LEU A 188 -30.20 20.59 35.63
C LEU A 188 -31.32 20.51 34.59
N SER A 189 -30.93 20.36 33.32
CA SER A 189 -31.88 20.06 32.25
C SER A 189 -32.42 18.64 32.41
N GLY A 190 -33.74 18.48 32.27
CA GLY A 190 -34.42 17.20 32.44
C GLY A 190 -35.84 17.19 31.87
N PHE A 191 -36.59 16.14 32.17
CA PHE A 191 -37.87 15.89 31.54
C PHE A 191 -39.02 16.58 32.27
N HIS A 192 -39.82 17.36 31.56
CA HIS A 192 -41.02 17.97 32.12
C HIS A 192 -42.28 17.23 31.65
N SER A 193 -43.01 16.64 32.59
CA SER A 193 -44.16 15.76 32.28
C SER A 193 -45.25 16.43 31.40
N THR A 194 -45.49 17.74 31.56
CA THR A 194 -46.51 18.44 30.74
C THR A 194 -46.11 18.64 29.28
N ASN A 195 -44.86 18.34 28.89
CA ASN A 195 -44.41 18.43 27.50
C ASN A 195 -44.81 17.18 26.68
N PHE A 196 -45.36 16.15 27.34
CA PHE A 196 -45.76 14.88 26.74
C PHE A 196 -47.27 14.70 26.83
N ARG A 197 -47.88 14.01 25.85
CA ARG A 197 -49.35 13.85 25.83
C ARG A 197 -49.86 12.84 26.87
N ASN A 198 -48.99 11.93 27.32
CA ASN A 198 -49.28 10.90 28.30
C ASN A 198 -47.99 10.34 28.92
N ASP A 199 -48.13 9.61 30.02
CA ASP A 199 -47.03 9.02 30.76
C ASP A 199 -46.25 7.97 29.95
N ALA A 200 -46.85 7.33 28.94
CA ALA A 200 -46.15 6.36 28.07
C ALA A 200 -45.09 7.05 27.21
N GLN A 201 -45.44 8.15 26.53
CA GLN A 201 -44.47 8.95 25.75
C GLN A 201 -43.33 9.50 26.62
N LEU A 202 -43.64 9.89 27.87
CA LEU A 202 -42.64 10.32 28.84
C LEU A 202 -41.67 9.18 29.21
N VAL A 203 -42.20 7.98 29.47
CA VAL A 203 -41.39 6.78 29.79
C VAL A 203 -40.50 6.39 28.62
N ASP A 204 -41.04 6.30 27.40
CA ASP A 204 -40.27 5.94 26.21
C ASP A 204 -39.09 6.90 26.02
N GLN A 205 -39.33 8.22 26.12
CA GLN A 205 -38.29 9.24 25.98
C GLN A 205 -37.25 9.22 27.09
N ILE A 206 -37.63 8.97 28.35
CA ILE A 206 -36.68 8.79 29.46
C ILE A 206 -35.80 7.56 29.21
N VAL A 207 -36.39 6.44 28.80
CA VAL A 207 -35.69 5.17 28.64
C VAL A 207 -34.79 5.16 27.42
N ASP A 208 -35.21 5.75 26.30
CA ASP A 208 -34.37 5.93 25.11
C ASP A 208 -33.18 6.87 25.39
N PHE A 209 -33.41 7.98 26.11
CA PHE A 209 -32.32 8.87 26.53
C PHE A 209 -31.34 8.17 27.47
N ILE A 210 -31.82 7.42 28.47
CA ILE A 210 -30.96 6.62 29.36
C ILE A 210 -30.20 5.56 28.58
N SER A 211 -30.84 4.86 27.65
CA SER A 211 -30.19 3.84 26.81
C SER A 211 -29.10 4.46 25.94
N SER A 212 -29.35 5.62 25.31
CA SER A 212 -28.34 6.37 24.57
C SER A 212 -27.18 6.81 25.46
N ARG A 213 -27.45 7.27 26.69
CA ARG A 213 -26.42 7.68 27.65
C ARG A 213 -25.58 6.52 28.16
N LEU A 214 -26.19 5.37 28.40
CA LEU A 214 -25.47 4.14 28.72
C LEU A 214 -24.62 3.69 27.53
N ASN A 215 -25.12 3.78 26.29
CA ASN A 215 -24.32 3.51 25.09
C ASN A 215 -23.13 4.48 24.92
N ASP A 216 -23.30 5.78 25.23
CA ASP A 216 -22.20 6.75 25.23
C ASP A 216 -21.14 6.42 26.30
N MET A 217 -21.57 6.08 27.52
CA MET A 217 -20.68 5.67 28.63
C MET A 217 -20.03 4.30 28.37
N HIS A 218 -20.73 3.43 27.67
CA HIS A 218 -20.28 2.14 27.17
C HIS A 218 -19.77 2.21 25.73
N GLN A 219 -19.35 3.40 25.25
CA GLN A 219 -18.38 3.46 24.16
C GLN A 219 -17.08 2.84 24.66
N VAL A 220 -17.03 1.51 24.57
CA VAL A 220 -15.82 0.72 24.67
C VAL A 220 -14.89 1.29 23.62
N LYS A 221 -13.95 2.15 24.05
CA LYS A 221 -12.67 2.28 23.35
C LYS A 221 -12.24 0.85 23.08
N SER A 222 -12.25 0.44 21.81
CA SER A 222 -12.17 -0.95 21.35
C SER A 222 -10.82 -1.55 21.71
N LYS A 223 -10.67 -1.92 23.00
CA LYS A 223 -9.40 -2.19 23.67
C LYS A 223 -8.76 -3.44 23.04
N GLY A 224 -7.82 -3.22 22.12
CA GLY A 224 -7.10 -4.29 21.43
C GLY A 224 -7.58 -4.61 20.01
N LEU A 225 -8.43 -3.77 19.40
CA LEU A 225 -8.67 -3.78 17.95
C LEU A 225 -7.75 -2.76 17.26
N VAL A 226 -7.17 -3.14 16.12
CA VAL A 226 -6.22 -2.35 15.32
C VAL A 226 -6.57 -2.51 13.85
N GLY A 227 -6.36 -1.46 13.03
CA GLY A 227 -6.63 -1.45 11.59
C GLY A 227 -8.10 -1.55 11.16
N ILE A 228 -9.04 -1.52 12.11
CA ILE A 228 -10.48 -1.69 11.82
C ILE A 228 -11.15 -0.42 11.27
N HIS A 229 -10.57 0.77 11.46
CA HIS A 229 -11.22 2.04 11.14
C HIS A 229 -11.55 2.22 9.64
N LYS A 230 -10.60 1.87 8.76
CA LYS A 230 -10.79 1.94 7.29
C LYS A 230 -11.87 0.93 6.81
N PRO A 231 -11.80 -0.37 7.16
CA PRO A 231 -12.88 -1.32 6.83
C PRO A 231 -14.27 -0.90 7.31
N ILE A 232 -14.36 -0.38 8.54
CA ILE A 232 -15.65 0.01 9.11
C ILE A 232 -16.24 1.22 8.37
N ALA A 233 -15.46 2.29 8.15
CA ALA A 233 -15.94 3.46 7.42
C ALA A 233 -16.38 3.12 5.98
N GLN A 234 -15.72 2.13 5.34
CA GLN A 234 -16.12 1.62 4.03
C GLN A 234 -17.46 0.85 4.10
N LEU A 235 -17.64 -0.01 5.10
CA LEU A 235 -18.90 -0.76 5.29
C LEU A 235 -20.08 0.14 5.71
N GLU A 236 -19.85 1.10 6.61
CA GLU A 236 -20.82 2.14 6.98
C GLU A 236 -21.26 2.92 5.73
N SER A 237 -20.33 3.33 4.86
CA SER A 237 -20.65 3.97 3.57
C SER A 237 -21.47 3.06 2.63
N LEU A 238 -21.14 1.76 2.55
CA LEU A 238 -21.92 0.77 1.77
C LEU A 238 -23.33 0.56 2.34
N MET A 239 -23.54 0.72 3.64
CA MET A 239 -24.87 0.64 4.28
C MET A 239 -25.70 1.91 4.07
N LEU A 240 -25.04 3.08 3.99
CA LEU A 240 -25.66 4.41 3.92
C LEU A 240 -26.01 4.91 2.50
N LYS A 241 -25.61 4.25 1.40
CA LYS A 241 -26.00 4.70 0.04
C LYS A 241 -27.55 4.80 -0.08
N GLU A 242 -28.02 5.87 -0.73
CA GLU A 242 -29.43 6.32 -0.91
C GLU A 242 -30.38 5.29 -1.58
N SER A 243 -30.58 4.14 -0.96
CA SER A 243 -31.46 3.08 -1.42
C SER A 243 -32.42 2.69 -0.29
N GLU A 244 -33.70 2.92 -0.53
CA GLU A 244 -34.79 2.53 0.37
C GLU A 244 -34.99 1.00 0.42
N GLY A 245 -34.40 0.23 -0.50
CA GLY A 245 -34.54 -1.22 -0.55
C GLY A 245 -33.76 -1.98 0.54
N VAL A 246 -34.01 -3.30 0.60
CA VAL A 246 -33.24 -4.28 1.38
C VAL A 246 -31.91 -4.55 0.66
N ARG A 247 -30.78 -4.57 1.38
CA ARG A 247 -29.43 -4.81 0.81
C ARG A 247 -28.66 -5.88 1.58
N VAL A 248 -27.97 -6.75 0.83
CA VAL A 248 -26.98 -7.73 1.29
C VAL A 248 -25.56 -7.23 0.97
N ILE A 249 -24.71 -7.20 1.98
CA ILE A 249 -23.29 -6.85 1.87
C ILE A 249 -22.45 -8.08 2.23
N GLY A 250 -21.65 -8.56 1.28
CA GLY A 250 -20.73 -9.68 1.50
C GLY A 250 -19.37 -9.21 2.01
N ILE A 251 -18.86 -9.81 3.08
CA ILE A 251 -17.50 -9.62 3.60
C ILE A 251 -16.72 -10.90 3.34
N TRP A 252 -15.73 -10.82 2.45
CA TRP A 252 -14.97 -11.96 1.95
C TRP A 252 -13.46 -11.81 2.18
N GLY A 253 -12.73 -12.93 2.24
CA GLY A 253 -11.29 -12.96 2.40
C GLY A 253 -10.78 -14.18 3.17
N LEU A 254 -9.47 -14.23 3.42
CA LEU A 254 -8.79 -15.40 3.98
C LEU A 254 -9.27 -15.78 5.41
N GLY A 255 -9.04 -17.03 5.81
CA GLY A 255 -9.24 -17.48 7.18
C GLY A 255 -8.43 -16.64 8.19
N GLY A 256 -9.05 -16.21 9.28
CA GLY A 256 -8.35 -15.44 10.33
C GLY A 256 -7.96 -14.00 9.98
N ILE A 257 -8.40 -13.46 8.83
CA ILE A 257 -8.10 -12.08 8.38
C ILE A 257 -8.83 -10.99 9.20
N GLY A 258 -9.90 -11.34 9.93
CA GLY A 258 -10.65 -10.40 10.77
C GLY A 258 -12.12 -10.14 10.37
N LYS A 259 -12.65 -10.80 9.33
CA LYS A 259 -14.04 -10.63 8.84
C LYS A 259 -15.10 -10.56 9.95
N THR A 260 -15.15 -11.58 10.82
CA THR A 260 -16.08 -11.68 11.94
C THR A 260 -15.99 -10.47 12.87
N THR A 261 -14.77 -10.07 13.24
CA THR A 261 -14.51 -8.92 14.13
C THR A 261 -14.94 -7.60 13.49
N ILE A 262 -14.77 -7.44 12.18
CA ILE A 262 -15.25 -6.25 11.46
C ILE A 262 -16.79 -6.23 11.43
N ALA A 263 -17.43 -7.37 11.12
CA ALA A 263 -18.89 -7.47 11.08
C ALA A 263 -19.54 -7.27 12.47
N GLU A 264 -18.93 -7.82 13.52
CA GLU A 264 -19.34 -7.64 14.92
C GLU A 264 -19.24 -6.18 15.37
N GLU A 265 -18.15 -5.49 15.04
CA GLU A 265 -17.98 -4.07 15.36
C GLU A 265 -18.95 -3.16 14.60
N VAL A 266 -19.23 -3.44 13.31
CA VAL A 266 -20.28 -2.73 12.55
C VAL A 266 -21.67 -2.98 13.15
N TYR A 267 -21.98 -4.23 13.53
CA TYR A 267 -23.23 -4.59 14.19
C TYR A 267 -23.43 -3.83 15.50
N ASN A 268 -22.41 -3.80 16.36
CA ASN A 268 -22.45 -3.14 17.66
C ASN A 268 -22.66 -1.62 17.53
N ARG A 269 -22.09 -0.98 16.50
CA ARG A 269 -22.27 0.45 16.23
C ARG A 269 -23.65 0.78 15.68
N MET A 270 -24.11 0.01 14.70
CA MET A 270 -25.27 0.39 13.89
C MET A 270 -26.60 -0.20 14.38
N CYS A 271 -26.60 -1.24 15.22
CA CYS A 271 -27.86 -1.90 15.62
C CYS A 271 -28.89 -0.95 16.25
N ALA A 272 -28.46 0.10 16.96
CA ALA A 272 -29.37 1.10 17.53
C ALA A 272 -30.17 1.91 16.48
N GLU A 273 -29.78 1.88 15.20
CA GLU A 273 -30.49 2.54 14.09
C GLU A 273 -31.59 1.66 13.46
N PHE A 274 -31.79 0.43 13.94
CA PHE A 274 -32.72 -0.56 13.39
C PHE A 274 -33.77 -0.94 14.44
N GLU A 275 -34.96 -1.35 14.00
CA GLU A 275 -36.05 -1.75 14.89
C GLU A 275 -35.75 -3.09 15.59
N SER A 276 -34.96 -3.93 14.95
CA SER A 276 -34.50 -5.20 15.49
C SER A 276 -33.22 -5.67 14.79
N CYS A 277 -32.39 -6.41 15.51
CA CYS A 277 -31.11 -6.90 15.00
C CYS A 277 -30.89 -8.38 15.36
N CYS A 278 -30.13 -9.11 14.55
CA CYS A 278 -29.67 -10.45 14.91
C CYS A 278 -28.25 -10.71 14.37
N PHE A 279 -27.34 -11.11 15.27
CA PHE A 279 -26.02 -11.63 14.91
C PHE A 279 -26.02 -13.17 15.05
N LEU A 280 -26.02 -13.88 13.92
CA LEU A 280 -25.81 -15.33 13.88
C LEU A 280 -24.32 -15.64 13.71
N ALA A 281 -23.65 -15.85 14.84
CA ALA A 281 -22.25 -16.28 14.88
C ALA A 281 -22.09 -17.69 14.28
N ASN A 282 -21.04 -17.89 13.46
CA ASN A 282 -20.53 -19.19 13.03
C ASN A 282 -21.58 -20.16 12.44
N VAL A 283 -22.33 -19.67 11.44
CA VAL A 283 -23.43 -20.38 10.74
C VAL A 283 -23.01 -21.76 10.27
N ARG A 284 -21.79 -21.91 9.70
CA ARG A 284 -21.24 -23.22 9.31
C ARG A 284 -21.34 -24.23 10.46
N LYS A 285 -20.65 -23.99 11.59
CA LYS A 285 -20.55 -24.98 12.67
C LYS A 285 -21.86 -25.19 13.41
N GLU A 286 -22.65 -24.14 13.61
CA GLU A 286 -23.93 -24.27 14.30
C GLU A 286 -24.95 -25.03 13.41
N SER A 287 -24.89 -24.88 12.09
CA SER A 287 -25.72 -25.66 11.16
C SER A 287 -25.28 -27.14 11.05
N GLU A 288 -23.97 -27.41 11.06
CA GLU A 288 -23.41 -28.77 11.12
C GLU A 288 -23.81 -29.50 12.42
N ARG A 289 -23.98 -28.75 13.52
CA ARG A 289 -24.28 -29.29 14.86
C ARG A 289 -25.77 -29.45 15.15
N ASP A 290 -26.55 -28.38 15.00
CA ASP A 290 -27.94 -28.29 15.46
C ASP A 290 -28.94 -28.18 14.29
N GLY A 291 -28.46 -28.16 13.05
CA GLY A 291 -29.25 -28.10 11.82
C GLY A 291 -29.67 -26.69 11.42
N ILE A 292 -29.71 -26.42 10.10
CA ILE A 292 -30.03 -25.10 9.54
C ILE A 292 -31.42 -24.55 9.99
N MET A 293 -32.39 -25.44 10.21
CA MET A 293 -33.72 -25.04 10.71
C MET A 293 -33.70 -24.54 12.17
N SER A 294 -32.76 -25.02 13.00
CA SER A 294 -32.54 -24.48 14.35
C SER A 294 -32.04 -23.04 14.28
N LEU A 295 -31.06 -22.76 13.41
CA LEU A 295 -30.58 -21.41 13.13
C LEU A 295 -31.68 -20.51 12.55
N LYS A 296 -32.49 -21.02 11.63
CA LYS A 296 -33.64 -20.29 11.08
C LYS A 296 -34.64 -19.89 12.16
N LYS A 297 -34.99 -20.82 13.04
CA LYS A 297 -35.86 -20.54 14.20
C LYS A 297 -35.23 -19.51 15.14
N LYS A 298 -33.94 -19.65 15.45
CA LYS A 298 -33.16 -18.70 16.28
C LYS A 298 -33.23 -17.29 15.70
N LEU A 299 -32.87 -17.10 14.43
CA LEU A 299 -32.91 -15.82 13.71
C LEU A 299 -34.24 -15.08 13.89
N PHE A 300 -35.35 -15.71 13.49
CA PHE A 300 -36.65 -15.06 13.51
C PHE A 300 -37.23 -14.92 14.93
N SER A 301 -36.89 -15.82 15.85
CA SER A 301 -37.25 -15.66 17.28
C SER A 301 -36.53 -14.48 17.94
N THR A 302 -35.28 -14.20 17.55
CA THR A 302 -34.56 -12.99 17.98
C THR A 302 -35.15 -11.75 17.34
N LEU A 303 -35.37 -11.75 16.01
CA LEU A 303 -35.89 -10.57 15.30
C LEU A 303 -37.28 -10.14 15.77
N LEU A 304 -38.18 -11.08 16.08
CA LEU A 304 -39.52 -10.80 16.58
C LEU A 304 -39.63 -10.79 18.12
N ASN A 305 -38.56 -11.10 18.85
CA ASN A 305 -38.53 -11.27 20.31
C ASN A 305 -39.58 -12.30 20.82
N GLU A 306 -39.75 -13.42 20.11
CA GLU A 306 -40.78 -14.44 20.35
C GLU A 306 -40.21 -15.86 20.33
N GLN A 307 -40.10 -16.52 21.49
CA GLN A 307 -39.47 -17.85 21.60
C GLN A 307 -40.33 -19.01 21.03
N ASN A 308 -41.64 -18.83 20.91
CA ASN A 308 -42.60 -19.90 20.56
C ASN A 308 -43.07 -19.87 19.10
N LEU A 309 -42.30 -19.27 18.19
CA LEU A 309 -42.59 -19.31 16.75
C LEU A 309 -42.53 -20.75 16.20
N ARG A 310 -43.52 -21.11 15.35
CA ARG A 310 -43.51 -22.33 14.53
C ARG A 310 -43.02 -21.97 13.14
N ILE A 311 -41.79 -22.39 12.82
CA ILE A 311 -41.13 -22.09 11.54
C ILE A 311 -40.70 -23.43 10.96
N ASP A 312 -41.67 -24.09 10.33
CA ASP A 312 -41.55 -25.47 9.86
C ASP A 312 -41.33 -25.53 8.33
N LEU A 313 -41.32 -24.37 7.64
CA LEU A 313 -41.09 -24.26 6.19
C LEU A 313 -39.59 -24.06 5.87
N PRO A 314 -38.96 -24.93 5.07
CA PRO A 314 -37.55 -24.74 4.66
C PRO A 314 -37.36 -23.52 3.75
N LYS A 315 -38.08 -23.44 2.63
CA LYS A 315 -37.97 -22.39 1.61
C LYS A 315 -39.09 -21.35 1.67
N GLY A 316 -39.44 -20.89 2.88
CA GLY A 316 -40.51 -19.92 3.09
C GLY A 316 -40.58 -19.42 4.54
N LEU A 317 -41.44 -18.44 4.78
CA LEU A 317 -41.90 -18.03 6.10
C LEU A 317 -43.42 -18.24 6.20
N PRO A 318 -43.98 -18.46 7.40
CA PRO A 318 -45.42 -18.33 7.58
C PRO A 318 -45.86 -16.87 7.28
N ASP A 319 -46.96 -16.68 6.56
CA ASP A 319 -47.53 -15.37 6.19
C ASP A 319 -47.47 -14.30 7.29
N TYR A 320 -47.76 -14.69 8.54
CA TYR A 320 -47.84 -13.78 9.68
C TYR A 320 -46.46 -13.30 10.17
N VAL A 321 -45.40 -14.09 9.93
CA VAL A 321 -44.01 -13.74 10.22
C VAL A 321 -43.50 -12.80 9.14
N GLU A 322 -43.70 -13.17 7.87
CA GLU A 322 -43.31 -12.38 6.69
C GLU A 322 -43.96 -10.99 6.72
N LYS A 323 -45.29 -10.91 6.90
CA LYS A 323 -46.03 -9.63 6.98
C LYS A 323 -45.65 -8.74 8.17
N ARG A 324 -44.97 -9.27 9.19
CA ARG A 324 -44.42 -8.49 10.31
C ARG A 324 -43.03 -7.98 9.98
N LEU A 325 -42.13 -8.86 9.54
CA LEU A 325 -40.75 -8.51 9.19
C LEU A 325 -40.69 -7.57 7.97
N GLY A 326 -41.58 -7.73 6.99
CA GLY A 326 -41.77 -6.82 5.85
C GLY A 326 -42.22 -5.40 6.22
N ARG A 327 -42.49 -5.12 7.51
CA ARG A 327 -42.80 -3.78 8.04
C ARG A 327 -41.68 -3.21 8.92
N MET A 328 -40.66 -4.01 9.23
CA MET A 328 -39.59 -3.66 10.16
C MET A 328 -38.28 -3.40 9.41
N LYS A 329 -37.59 -2.31 9.75
CA LYS A 329 -36.21 -2.06 9.34
C LYS A 329 -35.26 -2.89 10.22
N VAL A 330 -34.70 -3.99 9.70
CA VAL A 330 -33.85 -4.93 10.48
C VAL A 330 -32.38 -4.96 10.05
N LEU A 331 -31.50 -5.31 10.99
CA LEU A 331 -30.07 -5.57 10.76
C LEU A 331 -29.71 -7.03 11.04
N ILE A 332 -29.30 -7.79 10.03
CA ILE A 332 -28.93 -9.21 10.17
C ILE A 332 -27.44 -9.37 9.85
N VAL A 333 -26.72 -10.15 10.66
CA VAL A 333 -25.36 -10.60 10.36
C VAL A 333 -25.30 -12.12 10.38
N LEU A 334 -24.81 -12.71 9.29
CA LEU A 334 -24.57 -14.15 9.13
C LEU A 334 -23.06 -14.39 9.04
N ASP A 335 -22.45 -14.99 10.06
CA ASP A 335 -20.99 -15.14 10.16
C ASP A 335 -20.48 -16.55 9.81
N ASP A 336 -19.36 -16.64 9.08
CA ASP A 336 -18.71 -17.86 8.56
C ASP A 336 -19.69 -18.79 7.81
N VAL A 337 -20.45 -18.23 6.86
CA VAL A 337 -21.33 -18.98 5.92
C VAL A 337 -20.47 -19.66 4.86
N ASN A 338 -20.74 -20.93 4.53
CA ASN A 338 -19.93 -21.70 3.58
C ASN A 338 -20.72 -22.37 2.44
N ASP A 339 -22.03 -22.18 2.38
CA ASP A 339 -22.92 -22.77 1.38
C ASP A 339 -24.02 -21.78 0.98
N SER A 340 -24.41 -21.75 -0.30
CA SER A 340 -25.53 -20.94 -0.80
C SER A 340 -26.89 -21.41 -0.27
N ASP A 341 -27.05 -22.72 -0.03
CA ASP A 341 -28.32 -23.29 0.45
C ASP A 341 -28.63 -22.84 1.90
N GLN A 342 -27.58 -22.52 2.68
CA GLN A 342 -27.71 -21.88 4.00
C GLN A 342 -28.34 -20.49 3.87
N LEU A 343 -27.94 -19.70 2.86
CA LEU A 343 -28.49 -18.36 2.64
C LEU A 343 -29.94 -18.43 2.16
N GLU A 344 -30.25 -19.25 1.15
CA GLU A 344 -31.61 -19.42 0.64
C GLU A 344 -32.58 -19.84 1.77
N THR A 345 -32.11 -20.68 2.71
CA THR A 345 -32.90 -21.11 3.87
C THR A 345 -33.08 -20.01 4.93
N LEU A 346 -32.05 -19.19 5.19
CA LEU A 346 -32.04 -18.21 6.28
C LEU A 346 -32.63 -16.84 5.90
N ILE A 347 -32.31 -16.32 4.71
CA ILE A 347 -32.73 -14.98 4.27
C ILE A 347 -33.75 -15.01 3.12
N GLY A 348 -33.83 -16.10 2.35
CA GLY A 348 -34.86 -16.32 1.34
C GLY A 348 -35.03 -15.15 0.37
N ALA A 349 -36.28 -14.72 0.16
CA ALA A 349 -36.60 -13.63 -0.73
C ALA A 349 -36.52 -12.25 -0.03
N ARG A 350 -36.13 -11.22 -0.79
CA ARG A 350 -35.89 -9.85 -0.27
C ARG A 350 -37.12 -9.19 0.34
N ASP A 351 -38.32 -9.62 -0.05
CA ASP A 351 -39.62 -9.14 0.43
C ASP A 351 -39.97 -9.62 1.86
N TRP A 352 -39.20 -10.55 2.43
CA TRP A 352 -39.32 -10.94 3.83
C TRP A 352 -39.02 -9.81 4.82
N PHE A 353 -38.33 -8.74 4.38
CA PHE A 353 -37.83 -7.67 5.25
C PHE A 353 -38.30 -6.28 4.80
N GLY A 354 -38.51 -5.38 5.75
CA GLY A 354 -38.96 -4.01 5.48
C GLY A 354 -37.90 -3.16 4.77
N LEU A 355 -38.36 -2.09 4.12
CA LEU A 355 -37.51 -1.09 3.49
C LEU A 355 -36.44 -0.54 4.46
N GLY A 356 -35.24 -0.30 3.95
CA GLY A 356 -34.07 0.12 4.73
C GLY A 356 -33.36 -0.98 5.50
N SER A 357 -33.83 -2.24 5.46
CA SER A 357 -33.13 -3.36 6.11
C SER A 357 -31.76 -3.66 5.50
N ARG A 358 -30.84 -4.18 6.31
CA ARG A 358 -29.46 -4.48 5.92
C ARG A 358 -29.07 -5.88 6.40
N ILE A 359 -28.42 -6.64 5.54
CA ILE A 359 -27.94 -8.00 5.80
C ILE A 359 -26.44 -8.01 5.50
N ILE A 360 -25.63 -8.52 6.42
CA ILE A 360 -24.18 -8.66 6.27
C ILE A 360 -23.83 -10.15 6.32
N ILE A 361 -23.06 -10.64 5.36
CA ILE A 361 -22.66 -12.05 5.27
C ILE A 361 -21.14 -12.12 5.33
N THR A 362 -20.56 -12.83 6.30
CA THR A 362 -19.11 -13.11 6.31
C THR A 362 -18.84 -14.50 5.75
N THR A 363 -17.86 -14.62 4.84
CA THR A 363 -17.50 -15.92 4.25
C THR A 363 -16.03 -15.98 3.81
N ARG A 364 -15.53 -17.20 3.64
CA ARG A 364 -14.23 -17.51 3.03
C ARG A 364 -14.33 -17.81 1.54
N ASP A 365 -15.55 -18.01 1.05
CA ASP A 365 -15.84 -18.48 -0.29
C ASP A 365 -16.64 -17.43 -1.04
N LYS A 366 -16.04 -16.82 -2.05
CA LYS A 366 -16.69 -15.75 -2.81
C LYS A 366 -17.96 -16.23 -3.52
N GLN A 367 -18.03 -17.51 -3.90
CA GLN A 367 -19.15 -18.06 -4.67
C GLN A 367 -20.46 -18.03 -3.87
N VAL A 368 -20.40 -18.14 -2.55
CA VAL A 368 -21.55 -18.01 -1.63
C VAL A 368 -22.22 -16.62 -1.73
N LEU A 369 -21.51 -15.60 -2.22
CA LEU A 369 -22.01 -14.23 -2.38
C LEU A 369 -22.43 -13.90 -3.83
N VAL A 370 -22.11 -14.75 -4.80
CA VAL A 370 -22.37 -14.46 -6.22
C VAL A 370 -23.87 -14.63 -6.50
N GLY A 371 -24.52 -13.55 -6.95
CA GLY A 371 -25.97 -13.50 -7.15
C GLY A 371 -26.74 -13.07 -5.90
N GLU A 372 -26.18 -13.30 -4.71
CA GLU A 372 -26.82 -12.98 -3.42
C GLU A 372 -26.42 -11.64 -2.80
N ALA A 373 -25.20 -11.15 -3.03
CA ALA A 373 -24.74 -9.86 -2.49
C ALA A 373 -24.70 -8.79 -3.58
N GLU A 374 -25.28 -7.61 -3.34
CA GLU A 374 -25.16 -6.49 -4.29
C GLU A 374 -23.78 -5.84 -4.23
N GLU A 375 -23.08 -5.95 -3.08
CA GLU A 375 -21.74 -5.40 -2.85
C GLU A 375 -20.87 -6.43 -2.12
N ILE A 376 -19.63 -6.64 -2.56
CA ILE A 376 -18.68 -7.58 -1.94
C ILE A 376 -17.41 -6.82 -1.51
N TYR A 377 -17.20 -6.72 -0.20
CA TYR A 377 -16.01 -6.17 0.42
C TYR A 377 -14.95 -7.27 0.64
N GLN A 378 -13.78 -7.13 0.03
CA GLN A 378 -12.62 -7.97 0.31
C GLN A 378 -11.82 -7.38 1.47
N VAL A 379 -11.63 -8.16 2.54
CA VAL A 379 -10.80 -7.74 3.68
C VAL A 379 -9.31 -7.88 3.34
N GLU A 380 -8.59 -6.78 3.47
CA GLU A 380 -7.13 -6.70 3.29
C GLU A 380 -6.39 -7.20 4.55
N ALA A 381 -5.10 -7.54 4.40
CA ALA A 381 -4.24 -7.85 5.54
C ALA A 381 -3.76 -6.54 6.20
N LEU A 382 -3.54 -6.57 7.52
CA LEU A 382 -2.98 -5.42 8.26
C LEU A 382 -1.61 -5.05 7.71
N ASP A 383 -1.29 -3.76 7.73
CA ASP A 383 0.05 -3.32 7.39
C ASP A 383 1.10 -3.72 8.46
N CYS A 384 2.38 -3.42 8.21
CA CYS A 384 3.47 -3.79 9.12
C CYS A 384 3.39 -3.08 10.49
N ASP A 385 2.90 -1.86 10.54
CA ASP A 385 2.84 -1.05 11.75
C ASP A 385 1.58 -1.38 12.55
N GLU A 386 0.43 -1.54 11.90
CA GLU A 386 -0.81 -2.10 12.47
C GLU A 386 -0.59 -3.51 13.05
N SER A 387 0.11 -4.37 12.32
CA SER A 387 0.49 -5.71 12.79
C SER A 387 1.40 -5.67 14.00
N LEU A 388 2.32 -4.69 14.05
CA LEU A 388 3.24 -4.51 15.17
C LEU A 388 2.52 -3.97 16.41
N GLU A 389 1.61 -3.03 16.25
CA GLU A 389 0.73 -2.54 17.32
C GLU A 389 -0.13 -3.69 17.87
N LEU A 390 -0.81 -4.45 17.00
CA LEU A 390 -1.62 -5.59 17.41
C LEU A 390 -0.77 -6.65 18.14
N PHE A 391 0.45 -6.91 17.65
CA PHE A 391 1.38 -7.80 18.33
C PHE A 391 1.73 -7.29 19.73
N ILE A 392 2.14 -6.02 19.85
CA ILE A 392 2.56 -5.42 21.11
C ILE A 392 1.42 -5.44 22.15
N LEU A 393 0.21 -5.06 21.73
CA LEU A 393 -0.99 -5.07 22.59
C LEU A 393 -1.35 -6.46 23.14
N ASN A 394 -1.01 -7.54 22.44
CA ASN A 394 -1.29 -8.91 22.87
C ASN A 394 -0.10 -9.58 23.60
N ALA A 395 1.14 -9.21 23.24
CA ALA A 395 2.37 -9.82 23.78
C ALA A 395 2.82 -9.17 25.10
N PHE A 396 2.62 -7.86 25.25
CA PHE A 396 3.01 -7.10 26.45
C PHE A 396 1.76 -6.70 27.26
N LYS A 397 1.94 -6.38 28.55
CA LYS A 397 0.94 -5.60 29.28
C LYS A 397 1.22 -4.12 28.99
N GLN A 398 0.17 -3.30 28.92
CA GLN A 398 0.29 -1.88 28.55
C GLN A 398 1.38 -1.18 29.39
N ASN A 399 2.20 -0.35 28.74
CA ASN A 399 3.34 0.43 29.28
C ASN A 399 4.68 -0.31 29.54
N GLN A 400 4.89 -1.54 29.06
CA GLN A 400 6.20 -2.22 29.14
C GLN A 400 6.71 -2.72 27.78
N PHE A 401 6.94 -1.80 26.84
CA PHE A 401 7.64 -2.13 25.59
C PHE A 401 9.12 -1.74 25.70
N GLU A 402 10.00 -2.74 25.78
CA GLU A 402 11.43 -2.55 25.89
C GLU A 402 12.12 -2.65 24.51
N MET A 403 13.06 -1.74 24.25
CA MET A 403 13.82 -1.65 22.99
C MET A 403 14.51 -2.97 22.59
N GLU A 404 14.83 -3.85 23.54
CA GLU A 404 15.50 -5.13 23.27
C GLU A 404 14.63 -6.17 22.54
N TYR A 405 13.30 -6.02 22.55
CA TYR A 405 12.35 -6.88 21.83
C TYR A 405 11.92 -6.32 20.45
N CYS A 406 12.35 -5.11 20.08
CA CYS A 406 11.97 -4.47 18.80
C CYS A 406 12.24 -5.35 17.58
N GLU A 407 13.45 -5.92 17.48
CA GLU A 407 13.86 -6.73 16.34
C GLU A 407 13.08 -8.07 16.28
N LEU A 408 12.88 -8.71 17.43
CA LEU A 408 12.13 -9.97 17.52
C LEU A 408 10.64 -9.76 17.21
N SER A 409 10.06 -8.65 17.66
CA SER A 409 8.68 -8.26 17.34
C SER A 409 8.51 -8.04 15.83
N ARG A 410 9.47 -7.35 15.17
CA ARG A 410 9.51 -7.22 13.71
C ARG A 410 9.67 -8.57 13.00
N ARG A 411 10.43 -9.51 13.55
CA ARG A 411 10.52 -10.90 13.01
C ARG A 411 9.18 -11.64 13.11
N VAL A 412 8.44 -11.49 14.21
CA VAL A 412 7.08 -12.07 14.35
C VAL A 412 6.13 -11.48 13.31
N VAL A 413 6.07 -10.15 13.19
CA VAL A 413 5.23 -9.45 12.21
C VAL A 413 5.57 -9.87 10.78
N LYS A 414 6.86 -9.96 10.44
CA LYS A 414 7.33 -10.40 9.12
C LYS A 414 6.93 -11.84 8.78
N TYR A 415 6.81 -12.72 9.76
CA TYR A 415 6.27 -14.08 9.57
C TYR A 415 4.74 -14.06 9.43
N ALA A 416 4.04 -13.25 10.23
CA ALA A 416 2.58 -13.17 10.23
C ALA A 416 1.99 -12.44 8.99
N LYS A 417 2.75 -11.55 8.35
CA LYS A 417 2.40 -10.82 7.11
C LYS A 417 0.97 -10.23 7.10
N GLY A 418 0.59 -9.56 8.19
CA GLY A 418 -0.69 -8.86 8.26
C GLY A 418 -1.90 -9.71 8.65
N ILE A 419 -1.76 -11.02 8.86
CA ILE A 419 -2.90 -11.88 9.25
C ILE A 419 -3.14 -11.75 10.78
N PRO A 420 -4.25 -11.13 11.25
CA PRO A 420 -4.44 -10.82 12.67
C PRO A 420 -4.47 -12.05 13.57
N LEU A 421 -5.06 -13.16 13.10
CA LEU A 421 -5.06 -14.43 13.82
C LEU A 421 -3.64 -14.93 14.11
N VAL A 422 -2.74 -14.87 13.12
CA VAL A 422 -1.35 -15.34 13.26
C VAL A 422 -0.62 -14.44 14.26
N VAL A 423 -0.78 -13.12 14.13
CA VAL A 423 -0.24 -12.14 15.09
C VAL A 423 -0.68 -12.45 16.52
N LYS A 424 -1.99 -12.65 16.76
CA LYS A 424 -2.53 -12.91 18.11
C LYS A 424 -2.07 -14.26 18.67
N VAL A 425 -2.00 -15.33 17.87
CA VAL A 425 -1.51 -16.64 18.33
C VAL A 425 -0.03 -16.58 18.71
N LEU A 426 0.80 -15.90 17.91
CA LEU A 426 2.24 -15.75 18.20
C LEU A 426 2.50 -14.82 19.39
N ALA A 427 1.74 -13.73 19.52
CA ALA A 427 1.78 -12.87 20.71
C ALA A 427 1.45 -13.66 21.99
N GLN A 428 0.41 -14.50 21.97
CA GLN A 428 0.05 -15.37 23.10
C GLN A 428 1.12 -16.41 23.42
N LEU A 429 1.77 -17.00 22.41
CA LEU A 429 2.86 -17.98 22.58
C LEU A 429 4.10 -17.36 23.26
N LEU A 430 4.38 -16.11 22.97
CA LEU A 430 5.58 -15.38 23.40
C LEU A 430 5.38 -14.54 24.69
N ARG A 431 4.12 -14.29 25.07
CA ARG A 431 3.73 -13.47 26.22
C ARG A 431 4.42 -13.92 27.53
N GLY A 432 5.09 -12.98 28.18
CA GLY A 432 5.79 -13.23 29.45
C GLY A 432 6.98 -14.19 29.37
N LYS A 433 7.51 -14.45 28.17
CA LYS A 433 8.75 -15.22 27.96
C LYS A 433 9.94 -14.27 27.78
N ARG A 434 11.11 -14.73 28.22
CA ARG A 434 12.40 -14.04 28.02
C ARG A 434 12.83 -14.04 26.55
N LYS A 435 13.70 -13.09 26.18
CA LYS A 435 14.30 -12.93 24.85
C LYS A 435 14.89 -14.21 24.24
N ASP A 436 15.65 -14.98 25.01
CA ASP A 436 16.26 -16.26 24.56
C ASP A 436 15.21 -17.29 24.13
N ILE A 437 14.07 -17.31 24.84
CA ILE A 437 12.93 -18.18 24.52
C ILE A 437 12.23 -17.67 23.25
N TRP A 438 12.11 -16.36 23.04
CA TRP A 438 11.53 -15.81 21.80
C TRP A 438 12.36 -16.20 20.58
N GLU A 439 13.68 -16.06 20.66
CA GLU A 439 14.60 -16.48 19.60
C GLU A 439 14.45 -17.97 19.30
N SER A 440 14.45 -18.82 20.33
CA SER A 440 14.25 -20.27 20.19
C SER A 440 12.89 -20.63 19.56
N GLN A 441 11.80 -20.00 19.98
CA GLN A 441 10.47 -20.23 19.40
C GLN A 441 10.39 -19.76 17.94
N LEU A 442 11.00 -18.62 17.60
CA LEU A 442 11.04 -18.12 16.23
C LEU A 442 11.90 -19.01 15.31
N GLU A 443 12.96 -19.63 15.80
CA GLU A 443 13.70 -20.66 15.03
C GLU A 443 12.92 -21.98 14.92
N LYS A 444 12.14 -22.36 15.93
CA LYS A 444 11.25 -23.53 15.86
C LYS A 444 10.15 -23.37 14.81
N LEU A 445 9.51 -22.19 14.74
CA LEU A 445 8.40 -21.92 13.80
C LEU A 445 8.80 -22.08 12.32
N LYS A 446 10.07 -21.79 11.96
CA LYS A 446 10.60 -22.03 10.61
C LYS A 446 10.62 -23.51 10.17
N ARG A 447 10.51 -24.45 11.12
CA ARG A 447 10.56 -25.91 10.88
C ARG A 447 9.24 -26.60 11.18
N MET A 448 8.51 -26.06 12.16
CA MET A 448 7.24 -26.59 12.66
C MET A 448 6.27 -25.42 12.83
N PRO A 449 5.42 -25.13 11.82
CA PRO A 449 4.42 -24.08 11.92
C PRO A 449 3.42 -24.33 13.05
N ASN A 450 2.68 -23.31 13.47
CA ASN A 450 1.75 -23.45 14.59
C ASN A 450 0.48 -24.20 14.16
N LYS A 451 0.28 -25.42 14.66
CA LYS A 451 -0.88 -26.26 14.32
C LYS A 451 -2.24 -25.53 14.44
N LYS A 452 -2.47 -24.74 15.51
CA LYS A 452 -3.74 -23.99 15.69
C LYS A 452 -3.99 -22.98 14.56
N VAL A 453 -2.94 -22.40 13.98
CA VAL A 453 -3.05 -21.53 12.81
C VAL A 453 -3.39 -22.37 11.58
N LEU A 454 -2.65 -23.45 11.34
CA LEU A 454 -2.86 -24.32 10.17
C LEU A 454 -4.27 -24.92 10.15
N ASP A 455 -4.76 -25.46 11.27
CA ASP A 455 -6.10 -26.04 11.39
C ASP A 455 -7.21 -25.03 10.98
N ILE A 456 -7.02 -23.73 11.24
CA ILE A 456 -7.99 -22.69 10.85
C ILE A 456 -7.90 -22.32 9.37
N MET A 457 -6.69 -22.34 8.80
CA MET A 457 -6.49 -22.13 7.35
C MET A 457 -7.00 -23.31 6.53
N ARG A 458 -6.86 -24.53 7.05
CA ARG A 458 -7.17 -25.80 6.39
C ARG A 458 -8.64 -25.95 6.02
N LEU A 459 -9.54 -25.31 6.76
CA LEU A 459 -10.98 -25.29 6.47
C LEU A 459 -11.30 -24.87 5.03
N SER A 460 -10.54 -23.96 4.42
CA SER A 460 -10.75 -23.56 3.01
C SER A 460 -10.22 -24.59 2.00
N TYR A 461 -9.29 -25.46 2.40
CA TYR A 461 -8.68 -26.52 1.59
C TYR A 461 -9.47 -27.85 1.67
N ASP A 462 -9.95 -28.20 2.86
CA ASP A 462 -10.76 -29.41 3.05
C ASP A 462 -12.12 -29.32 2.30
N ASP A 463 -12.60 -28.09 2.03
CA ASP A 463 -13.79 -27.81 1.20
C ASP A 463 -13.56 -27.91 -0.33
N LEU A 464 -12.32 -28.19 -0.79
CA LEU A 464 -11.99 -28.31 -2.22
C LEU A 464 -12.17 -29.75 -2.74
N ASP A 465 -12.43 -29.89 -4.04
CA ASP A 465 -12.41 -31.20 -4.69
C ASP A 465 -10.98 -31.77 -4.83
N ARG A 466 -10.87 -33.06 -5.19
CA ARG A 466 -9.58 -33.74 -5.29
C ARG A 466 -8.66 -33.16 -6.38
N GLN A 467 -9.18 -32.65 -7.49
CA GLN A 467 -8.38 -32.01 -8.54
C GLN A 467 -7.89 -30.64 -8.09
N GLU A 468 -8.79 -29.83 -7.51
CA GLU A 468 -8.50 -28.51 -6.94
C GLU A 468 -7.42 -28.59 -5.86
N GLN A 469 -7.51 -29.59 -4.97
CA GLN A 469 -6.48 -29.91 -3.98
C GLN A 469 -5.12 -30.21 -4.63
N GLN A 470 -5.06 -30.96 -5.75
CA GLN A 470 -3.78 -31.20 -6.43
C GLN A 470 -3.22 -29.95 -7.11
N ILE A 471 -4.07 -29.09 -7.68
CA ILE A 471 -3.67 -27.80 -8.25
C ILE A 471 -3.09 -26.90 -7.15
N PHE A 472 -3.76 -26.82 -6.00
CA PHE A 472 -3.30 -26.07 -4.83
C PHE A 472 -1.91 -26.51 -4.36
N LEU A 473 -1.69 -27.83 -4.24
CA LEU A 473 -0.40 -28.39 -3.82
C LEU A 473 0.70 -28.19 -4.88
N ASP A 474 0.39 -28.28 -6.18
CA ASP A 474 1.35 -27.94 -7.26
C ASP A 474 1.77 -26.46 -7.19
N ILE A 475 0.85 -25.54 -6.90
CA ILE A 475 1.18 -24.11 -6.69
C ILE A 475 2.07 -23.93 -5.47
N ALA A 476 1.70 -24.52 -4.32
CA ALA A 476 2.42 -24.34 -3.07
C ALA A 476 3.86 -24.94 -3.10
N CYS A 477 4.06 -26.08 -3.75
CA CYS A 477 5.37 -26.73 -3.82
C CYS A 477 6.28 -26.20 -4.93
N PHE A 478 5.71 -25.70 -6.04
CA PHE A 478 6.51 -25.40 -7.23
C PHE A 478 6.30 -23.99 -7.81
N PHE A 479 5.04 -23.54 -8.01
CA PHE A 479 4.80 -22.28 -8.74
C PHE A 479 4.87 -21.01 -7.88
N ASN A 480 4.63 -21.09 -6.56
CA ASN A 480 4.71 -19.92 -5.70
C ASN A 480 6.14 -19.37 -5.65
N GLY A 481 6.28 -18.04 -5.74
CA GLY A 481 7.58 -17.37 -5.83
C GLY A 481 8.18 -17.28 -7.24
N LEU A 482 7.77 -18.13 -8.20
CA LEU A 482 8.23 -18.03 -9.61
C LEU A 482 7.63 -16.84 -10.37
N LYS A 483 6.60 -16.18 -9.81
CA LYS A 483 5.88 -15.02 -10.39
C LYS A 483 5.38 -15.27 -11.81
N LEU A 484 4.90 -16.49 -12.09
CA LEU A 484 4.31 -16.84 -13.38
C LEU A 484 2.91 -16.25 -13.52
N LYS A 485 2.55 -15.88 -14.76
CA LYS A 485 1.18 -15.54 -15.11
C LYS A 485 0.28 -16.77 -15.09
N LEU A 486 -1.00 -16.56 -14.78
CA LEU A 486 -2.07 -17.57 -14.81
C LEU A 486 -2.10 -18.38 -16.11
N GLU A 487 -1.95 -17.71 -17.26
CA GLU A 487 -1.96 -18.35 -18.59
C GLU A 487 -0.86 -19.42 -18.76
N TYR A 488 0.31 -19.22 -18.17
CA TYR A 488 1.40 -20.20 -18.20
C TYR A 488 1.12 -21.37 -17.26
N ILE A 489 0.61 -21.10 -16.05
CA ILE A 489 0.25 -22.14 -15.07
C ILE A 489 -0.85 -23.05 -15.65
N ASN A 490 -1.87 -22.48 -16.29
CA ASN A 490 -2.93 -23.23 -16.97
C ASN A 490 -2.39 -24.21 -18.02
N VAL A 491 -1.34 -23.84 -18.76
CA VAL A 491 -0.72 -24.70 -19.78
C VAL A 491 0.21 -25.74 -19.15
N LEU A 492 0.99 -25.34 -18.13
CA LEU A 492 1.89 -26.23 -17.40
C LEU A 492 1.14 -27.36 -16.68
N LEU A 493 0.01 -27.03 -16.05
CA LEU A 493 -0.84 -27.99 -15.33
C LEU A 493 -1.80 -28.77 -16.22
N LYS A 494 -1.95 -28.42 -17.51
CA LYS A 494 -2.95 -29.03 -18.40
C LYS A 494 -2.76 -30.54 -18.51
N ASP A 495 -3.71 -31.29 -17.98
CA ASP A 495 -3.82 -32.75 -18.11
C ASP A 495 -5.15 -33.11 -18.77
N GLN A 496 -5.27 -34.32 -19.34
CA GLN A 496 -6.45 -34.70 -20.14
C GLN A 496 -7.76 -34.62 -19.34
N ASP A 497 -7.69 -34.83 -18.02
CA ASP A 497 -8.85 -34.89 -17.12
C ASP A 497 -9.04 -33.63 -16.24
N TYR A 498 -8.16 -32.62 -16.34
CA TYR A 498 -8.13 -31.49 -15.39
C TYR A 498 -8.72 -30.20 -15.97
N ALA A 499 -9.79 -29.71 -15.35
CA ALA A 499 -10.37 -28.39 -15.59
C ALA A 499 -9.56 -27.26 -14.90
N VAL A 500 -8.26 -27.14 -15.23
CA VAL A 500 -7.30 -26.28 -14.50
C VAL A 500 -7.82 -24.84 -14.32
N ALA A 501 -8.41 -24.24 -15.35
CA ALA A 501 -8.92 -22.87 -15.27
C ALA A 501 -10.02 -22.71 -14.19
N ALA A 502 -10.95 -23.67 -14.10
CA ALA A 502 -11.99 -23.67 -13.08
C ALA A 502 -11.40 -23.88 -11.68
N GLY A 503 -10.42 -24.79 -11.54
CA GLY A 503 -9.71 -24.98 -10.27
C GLY A 503 -8.94 -23.73 -9.82
N MET A 504 -8.28 -23.02 -10.74
CA MET A 504 -7.61 -21.74 -10.42
C MET A 504 -8.62 -20.66 -9.97
N GLU A 505 -9.81 -20.62 -10.58
CA GLU A 505 -10.89 -19.73 -10.16
C GLU A 505 -11.44 -20.11 -8.77
N ARG A 506 -11.66 -21.40 -8.50
CA ARG A 506 -12.07 -21.88 -7.16
C ARG A 506 -11.06 -21.51 -6.08
N LEU A 507 -9.76 -21.72 -6.32
CA LEU A 507 -8.71 -21.37 -5.35
C LEU A 507 -8.65 -19.87 -5.08
N LYS A 508 -8.94 -19.05 -6.09
CA LYS A 508 -9.10 -17.60 -5.93
C LYS A 508 -10.33 -17.29 -5.07
N ASP A 509 -11.49 -17.89 -5.36
CA ASP A 509 -12.74 -17.64 -4.63
C ASP A 509 -12.70 -18.13 -3.17
N LYS A 510 -11.98 -19.21 -2.87
CA LYS A 510 -11.68 -19.68 -1.49
C LYS A 510 -10.62 -18.82 -0.76
N ALA A 511 -10.14 -17.75 -1.38
CA ALA A 511 -9.07 -16.86 -0.91
C ALA A 511 -7.73 -17.57 -0.61
N LEU A 512 -7.45 -18.71 -1.27
CA LEU A 512 -6.22 -19.49 -1.10
C LEU A 512 -5.07 -18.99 -1.98
N ILE A 513 -5.38 -18.36 -3.11
CA ILE A 513 -4.42 -17.69 -3.99
C ILE A 513 -4.87 -16.26 -4.31
N ILE A 514 -3.92 -15.40 -4.65
CA ILE A 514 -4.13 -14.06 -5.15
C ILE A 514 -3.69 -14.03 -6.61
N ILE A 515 -4.47 -13.36 -7.46
CA ILE A 515 -4.13 -13.09 -8.86
C ILE A 515 -4.09 -11.57 -9.01
N SER A 516 -2.91 -11.02 -9.31
CA SER A 516 -2.75 -9.57 -9.45
C SER A 516 -3.35 -9.03 -10.75
N GLU A 517 -3.45 -7.70 -10.88
CA GLU A 517 -3.85 -7.01 -12.12
C GLU A 517 -2.98 -7.40 -13.34
N HIS A 518 -1.74 -7.84 -13.11
CA HIS A 518 -0.83 -8.35 -14.15
C HIS A 518 -0.99 -9.85 -14.42
N ASN A 519 -2.08 -10.47 -13.95
CA ASN A 519 -2.38 -11.90 -13.99
C ASN A 519 -1.31 -12.80 -13.32
N ILE A 520 -0.48 -12.26 -12.42
CA ILE A 520 0.53 -13.05 -11.70
C ILE A 520 -0.15 -13.75 -10.53
N VAL A 521 0.07 -15.07 -10.43
CA VAL A 521 -0.43 -15.88 -9.33
C VAL A 521 0.55 -15.84 -8.17
N SER A 522 0.04 -15.64 -6.96
CA SER A 522 0.78 -15.76 -5.71
C SER A 522 -0.04 -16.46 -4.62
N MET A 523 0.66 -17.05 -3.65
CA MET A 523 0.06 -17.68 -2.47
C MET A 523 0.72 -17.10 -1.22
N HIS A 524 -0.08 -16.84 -0.18
CA HIS A 524 0.40 -16.33 1.09
C HIS A 524 1.22 -17.38 1.85
N ASP A 525 2.34 -17.01 2.45
CA ASP A 525 3.31 -17.94 3.07
C ASP A 525 2.66 -18.91 4.06
N ILE A 526 1.75 -18.45 4.93
CA ILE A 526 1.03 -19.34 5.88
C ILE A 526 0.16 -20.42 5.20
N ILE A 527 -0.32 -20.15 3.99
CA ILE A 527 -1.10 -21.10 3.18
C ILE A 527 -0.17 -22.08 2.47
N GLN A 528 1.02 -21.61 2.07
CA GLN A 528 2.09 -22.46 1.56
C GLN A 528 2.66 -23.39 2.65
N GLU A 529 2.88 -22.89 3.86
CA GLU A 529 3.29 -23.70 5.03
C GLU A 529 2.24 -24.77 5.38
N MET A 530 0.95 -24.41 5.35
CA MET A 530 -0.14 -25.36 5.51
C MET A 530 -0.08 -26.49 4.45
N ALA A 531 0.12 -26.13 3.18
CA ALA A 531 0.26 -27.11 2.09
C ALA A 531 1.44 -28.07 2.30
N TRP A 532 2.56 -27.57 2.80
CA TRP A 532 3.74 -28.38 3.10
C TRP A 532 3.50 -29.37 4.25
N GLU A 533 2.81 -28.98 5.32
CA GLU A 533 2.45 -29.91 6.40
C GLU A 533 1.43 -30.96 5.94
N ILE A 534 0.43 -30.59 5.11
CA ILE A 534 -0.53 -31.55 4.52
C ILE A 534 0.20 -32.67 3.75
N ILE A 535 1.26 -32.35 3.01
CA ILE A 535 2.02 -33.36 2.25
C ILE A 535 2.90 -34.22 3.18
N LYS A 536 3.49 -33.64 4.24
CA LYS A 536 4.24 -34.40 5.25
C LYS A 536 3.36 -35.45 5.92
N ASP A 537 2.19 -35.03 6.44
CA ASP A 537 1.20 -35.88 7.11
C ASP A 537 0.71 -37.04 6.22
N GLY A 538 0.63 -36.82 4.90
CA GLY A 538 0.14 -37.80 3.93
C GLY A 538 1.20 -38.70 3.28
N SER A 539 2.48 -38.61 3.65
CA SER A 539 3.58 -39.28 2.94
C SER A 539 4.16 -40.50 3.68
N ALA A 540 4.64 -41.48 2.90
CA ALA A 540 5.41 -42.61 3.43
C ALA A 540 6.78 -42.13 3.97
N GLU A 541 7.40 -42.94 4.85
CA GLU A 541 8.66 -42.62 5.58
C GLU A 541 9.89 -42.24 4.73
N TYR A 542 9.79 -42.25 3.39
CA TYR A 542 10.90 -41.99 2.46
C TYR A 542 10.54 -40.91 1.43
N PRO A 543 11.28 -39.76 1.39
CA PRO A 543 11.03 -38.68 0.45
C PRO A 543 11.07 -39.09 -1.04
N GLY A 544 11.85 -40.12 -1.40
CA GLY A 544 11.99 -40.58 -2.79
C GLY A 544 10.70 -41.08 -3.46
N ASN A 545 9.63 -41.31 -2.68
CA ASN A 545 8.31 -41.72 -3.15
C ASN A 545 7.27 -40.58 -3.15
N GLN A 546 7.64 -39.36 -2.76
CA GLN A 546 6.73 -38.21 -2.75
C GLN A 546 6.50 -37.69 -4.18
N LEU A 547 5.25 -37.31 -4.48
CA LEU A 547 4.87 -36.68 -5.76
C LEU A 547 5.58 -35.34 -6.01
N ARG A 548 5.88 -34.60 -4.94
CA ARG A 548 6.40 -33.23 -4.97
C ARG A 548 7.57 -33.11 -4.00
N LEU A 549 8.70 -32.59 -4.47
CA LEU A 549 9.86 -32.32 -3.65
C LEU A 549 10.18 -30.81 -3.67
N TRP A 550 10.22 -30.20 -2.49
CA TRP A 550 10.53 -28.78 -2.27
C TRP A 550 11.54 -28.54 -1.15
N ASP A 551 11.65 -29.45 -0.17
CA ASP A 551 12.67 -29.34 0.88
C ASP A 551 14.07 -29.65 0.31
N SER A 552 15.00 -28.74 0.53
CA SER A 552 16.34 -28.84 -0.05
C SER A 552 17.24 -29.91 0.61
N HIS A 553 16.96 -30.32 1.85
CA HIS A 553 17.65 -31.45 2.46
C HIS A 553 17.14 -32.77 1.88
N ASP A 554 15.83 -32.95 1.77
CA ASP A 554 15.23 -34.16 1.21
C ASP A 554 15.62 -34.35 -0.26
N ILE A 555 15.56 -33.29 -1.07
CA ILE A 555 16.04 -33.32 -2.47
C ILE A 555 17.51 -33.71 -2.54
N TYR A 556 18.37 -33.15 -1.68
CA TYR A 556 19.79 -33.53 -1.64
C TYR A 556 19.97 -35.02 -1.37
N GLN A 557 19.24 -35.59 -0.41
CA GLN A 557 19.31 -37.03 -0.12
C GLN A 557 18.75 -37.91 -1.25
N VAL A 558 17.67 -37.49 -1.91
CA VAL A 558 17.07 -38.22 -3.04
C VAL A 558 18.03 -38.23 -4.24
N LEU A 559 18.57 -37.08 -4.62
CA LEU A 559 19.47 -36.93 -5.76
C LEU A 559 20.84 -37.56 -5.52
N LYS A 560 21.47 -37.35 -4.36
CA LYS A 560 22.79 -37.90 -4.03
C LYS A 560 22.83 -39.42 -4.05
N ASN A 561 21.74 -40.06 -3.62
CA ASN A 561 21.67 -41.51 -3.45
C ASN A 561 20.91 -42.21 -4.60
N ASN A 562 20.58 -41.51 -5.69
CA ASN A 562 19.76 -42.02 -6.81
C ASN A 562 18.45 -42.71 -6.36
N ARG A 563 17.79 -42.15 -5.34
CA ARG A 563 16.57 -42.72 -4.70
C ARG A 563 15.26 -42.19 -5.28
N GLY A 564 15.30 -41.45 -6.39
CA GLY A 564 14.08 -40.96 -7.03
C GLY A 564 13.28 -42.08 -7.67
N SER A 565 11.98 -42.11 -7.39
CA SER A 565 11.02 -43.04 -7.99
C SER A 565 10.29 -42.41 -9.18
N GLU A 566 9.53 -43.25 -9.90
CA GLU A 566 8.60 -42.83 -10.94
C GLU A 566 7.50 -41.89 -10.41
N ALA A 567 7.20 -41.89 -9.11
CA ALA A 567 6.15 -41.05 -8.54
C ALA A 567 6.50 -39.54 -8.55
N ILE A 568 7.78 -39.16 -8.66
CA ILE A 568 8.20 -37.76 -8.56
C ILE A 568 7.74 -36.97 -9.80
N ARG A 569 6.77 -36.06 -9.60
CA ARG A 569 6.20 -35.15 -10.61
C ARG A 569 6.91 -33.79 -10.63
N SER A 570 7.38 -33.29 -9.49
CA SER A 570 8.04 -31.97 -9.40
C SER A 570 9.21 -31.92 -8.42
N ILE A 571 10.29 -31.24 -8.80
CA ILE A 571 11.45 -30.94 -7.95
C ILE A 571 11.81 -29.46 -8.05
N SER A 572 11.70 -28.72 -6.95
CA SER A 572 12.18 -27.33 -6.84
C SER A 572 13.31 -27.26 -5.82
N PHE A 573 14.55 -27.03 -6.28
CA PHE A 573 15.76 -27.17 -5.50
C PHE A 573 16.57 -25.87 -5.45
N ASN A 574 16.70 -25.29 -4.26
CA ASN A 574 17.64 -24.21 -4.02
C ASN A 574 19.02 -24.78 -3.65
N PHE A 575 19.91 -24.92 -4.63
CA PHE A 575 21.24 -25.46 -4.38
C PHE A 575 22.14 -24.52 -3.56
N SER A 576 21.73 -23.27 -3.29
CA SER A 576 22.45 -22.38 -2.36
C SER A 576 22.44 -22.89 -0.91
N ALA A 577 21.61 -23.90 -0.59
CA ALA A 577 21.49 -24.50 0.74
C ALA A 577 22.55 -25.60 1.03
N ILE A 578 23.34 -26.01 0.04
CA ILE A 578 24.28 -27.14 0.15
C ILE A 578 25.70 -26.78 -0.32
N LYS A 579 26.69 -27.58 0.08
CA LYS A 579 28.11 -27.42 -0.30
C LYS A 579 28.55 -28.62 -1.16
N ASP A 580 28.25 -28.52 -2.45
CA ASP A 580 28.59 -29.47 -3.52
C ASP A 580 27.79 -30.79 -3.54
N LEU A 581 27.41 -31.20 -4.76
CA LEU A 581 26.63 -32.39 -5.05
C LEU A 581 27.04 -32.95 -6.42
N GLN A 582 27.56 -34.17 -6.42
CA GLN A 582 27.81 -34.92 -7.65
C GLN A 582 26.58 -35.75 -7.98
N LEU A 583 26.07 -35.65 -9.20
CA LEU A 583 24.98 -36.48 -9.70
C LEU A 583 25.51 -37.58 -10.62
N SER A 584 24.84 -38.72 -10.58
CA SER A 584 25.04 -39.82 -11.54
C SER A 584 24.37 -39.50 -12.88
N GLN A 585 24.91 -40.03 -13.98
CA GLN A 585 24.31 -39.93 -15.31
C GLN A 585 22.87 -40.48 -15.40
N GLU A 586 22.52 -41.44 -14.54
CA GLU A 586 21.19 -42.07 -14.48
C GLU A 586 20.21 -41.39 -13.49
N VAL A 587 20.60 -40.28 -12.84
CA VAL A 587 19.86 -39.71 -11.69
C VAL A 587 18.36 -39.46 -11.94
N PHE A 588 17.98 -39.09 -13.17
CA PHE A 588 16.58 -38.88 -13.58
C PHE A 588 15.95 -40.04 -14.34
N ALA A 589 16.70 -41.11 -14.67
CA ALA A 589 16.24 -42.20 -15.53
C ALA A 589 15.03 -42.95 -14.96
N LYS A 590 14.91 -43.01 -13.62
CA LYS A 590 13.76 -43.61 -12.90
C LYS A 590 12.58 -42.65 -12.72
N MET A 591 12.76 -41.34 -12.92
CA MET A 591 11.74 -40.31 -12.66
C MET A 591 10.92 -40.05 -13.93
N SER A 592 10.32 -41.10 -14.51
CA SER A 592 9.66 -41.04 -15.82
C SER A 592 8.47 -40.08 -15.88
N LYS A 593 7.81 -39.76 -14.77
CA LYS A 593 6.70 -38.79 -14.68
C LYS A 593 7.13 -37.39 -14.23
N LEU A 594 8.42 -37.08 -14.25
CA LEU A 594 8.92 -35.74 -13.88
C LEU A 594 8.47 -34.69 -14.90
N ARG A 595 7.72 -33.68 -14.45
CA ARG A 595 7.15 -32.61 -15.29
C ARG A 595 7.76 -31.25 -15.02
N PHE A 596 8.10 -30.99 -13.76
CA PHE A 596 8.54 -29.68 -13.31
C PHE A 596 9.88 -29.79 -12.59
N LEU A 597 10.95 -29.27 -13.20
CA LEU A 597 12.30 -29.28 -12.65
C LEU A 597 12.81 -27.84 -12.54
N ASN A 598 13.15 -27.39 -11.34
CA ASN A 598 13.62 -26.03 -11.07
C ASN A 598 14.84 -26.05 -10.14
N PHE A 599 16.04 -25.97 -10.70
CA PHE A 599 17.28 -25.81 -9.93
C PHE A 599 17.72 -24.35 -10.00
N TYR A 600 17.75 -23.68 -8.84
CA TYR A 600 17.97 -22.23 -8.74
C TYR A 600 18.85 -21.87 -7.54
N SER A 601 19.27 -20.60 -7.48
CA SER A 601 20.07 -20.04 -6.40
C SER A 601 19.52 -18.67 -5.99
N ASN A 602 19.53 -18.41 -4.68
CA ASN A 602 19.14 -17.11 -4.10
C ASN A 602 20.26 -16.06 -4.11
N ILE A 603 21.44 -16.36 -4.68
CA ILE A 603 22.54 -15.39 -4.79
C ILE A 603 22.10 -14.28 -5.75
N SER A 604 22.11 -13.02 -5.30
CA SER A 604 21.68 -11.89 -6.13
C SER A 604 22.59 -11.73 -7.35
N GLN A 605 22.01 -11.30 -8.47
CA GLN A 605 22.75 -11.08 -9.72
C GLN A 605 23.92 -10.08 -9.56
N GLU A 606 23.80 -9.17 -8.60
CA GLU A 606 24.82 -8.19 -8.20
C GLU A 606 25.99 -8.83 -7.44
N ALA A 607 25.73 -9.81 -6.56
CA ALA A 607 26.76 -10.49 -5.76
C ALA A 607 27.65 -11.44 -6.58
N MET A 608 27.39 -11.61 -7.88
CA MET A 608 28.18 -12.46 -8.78
C MET A 608 29.41 -11.75 -9.36
N TYR A 609 29.54 -10.42 -9.16
CA TYR A 609 30.68 -9.63 -9.63
C TYR A 609 31.63 -9.27 -8.48
N SER A 610 32.63 -10.12 -8.23
CA SER A 610 33.79 -9.74 -7.43
C SER A 610 34.58 -8.60 -8.10
N SER A 611 35.34 -7.82 -7.32
CA SER A 611 36.23 -6.77 -7.81
C SER A 611 37.13 -7.24 -8.96
N ASP A 612 37.55 -8.49 -8.90
CA ASP A 612 38.64 -9.05 -9.69
C ASP A 612 38.16 -9.55 -11.07
N GLY A 613 36.85 -9.57 -11.33
CA GLY A 613 36.26 -10.02 -12.59
C GLY A 613 36.32 -11.53 -12.84
N LEU A 614 36.92 -12.28 -11.94
CA LEU A 614 36.91 -13.74 -11.92
C LEU A 614 35.87 -14.23 -10.90
N PRO A 615 34.93 -15.09 -11.30
CA PRO A 615 33.84 -15.53 -10.45
C PRO A 615 34.31 -16.59 -9.45
N SER A 616 34.75 -16.13 -8.28
CA SER A 616 35.30 -16.95 -7.19
C SER A 616 34.31 -17.90 -6.51
N SER A 617 33.06 -17.98 -6.99
CA SER A 617 32.01 -18.88 -6.49
C SER A 617 31.46 -19.88 -7.52
N TRP A 618 31.85 -19.84 -8.81
CA TRP A 618 31.32 -20.75 -9.85
C TRP A 618 31.63 -22.24 -9.65
N ASN A 619 32.52 -22.57 -8.71
CA ASN A 619 32.95 -23.93 -8.40
C ASN A 619 32.31 -24.49 -7.13
N LYS A 620 31.24 -23.87 -6.61
CA LYS A 620 30.39 -24.47 -5.55
C LYS A 620 28.99 -24.73 -6.08
N GLY A 621 28.79 -25.93 -6.63
CA GLY A 621 27.60 -26.23 -7.42
C GLY A 621 27.52 -27.67 -7.91
N LEU A 622 26.31 -28.06 -8.29
CA LEU A 622 25.93 -29.40 -8.72
C LEU A 622 26.65 -29.79 -10.02
N CYS A 623 27.31 -30.95 -10.04
CA CYS A 623 28.07 -31.43 -11.21
C CYS A 623 27.65 -32.83 -11.70
N LEU A 624 27.86 -33.07 -12.99
CA LEU A 624 27.53 -34.30 -13.72
C LEU A 624 28.79 -34.82 -14.41
N PRO A 625 29.76 -35.42 -13.69
CA PRO A 625 31.08 -35.76 -14.23
C PRO A 625 31.04 -36.85 -15.32
N GLN A 626 29.96 -37.63 -15.38
CA GLN A 626 29.73 -38.68 -16.38
C GLN A 626 28.75 -38.24 -17.48
N GLY A 627 28.32 -36.97 -17.50
CA GLY A 627 27.22 -36.51 -18.35
C GLY A 627 25.84 -36.83 -17.76
N LEU A 628 24.82 -36.82 -18.61
CA LEU A 628 23.42 -37.09 -18.24
C LEU A 628 22.75 -37.92 -19.35
N ASP A 629 22.26 -39.11 -19.01
CA ASP A 629 21.78 -40.07 -20.00
C ASP A 629 20.42 -39.70 -20.58
N SER A 630 19.50 -39.20 -19.74
CA SER A 630 18.14 -38.85 -20.15
C SER A 630 17.46 -37.88 -19.19
N LEU A 631 16.39 -37.25 -19.69
CA LEU A 631 15.38 -36.54 -18.91
C LEU A 631 14.00 -37.11 -19.31
N SER A 632 12.99 -36.96 -18.46
CA SER A 632 11.64 -37.40 -18.81
C SER A 632 11.10 -36.64 -20.03
N ASN A 633 10.40 -37.36 -20.90
CA ASN A 633 9.66 -36.79 -22.03
C ASN A 633 8.39 -36.03 -21.58
N GLU A 634 7.97 -36.14 -20.32
CA GLU A 634 6.86 -35.38 -19.76
C GLU A 634 7.26 -33.98 -19.25
N VAL A 635 8.54 -33.61 -19.27
CA VAL A 635 9.02 -32.31 -18.76
C VAL A 635 8.35 -31.13 -19.49
N ARG A 636 7.66 -30.29 -18.72
CA ARG A 636 6.95 -29.08 -19.16
C ARG A 636 7.63 -27.79 -18.69
N TYR A 637 8.25 -27.83 -17.53
CA TYR A 637 9.06 -26.74 -16.99
C TYR A 637 10.46 -27.28 -16.69
N LEU A 638 11.47 -26.70 -17.35
CA LEU A 638 12.87 -26.98 -17.08
C LEU A 638 13.60 -25.65 -16.81
N SER A 639 13.85 -25.37 -15.53
CA SER A 639 14.82 -24.36 -15.11
C SER A 639 16.01 -25.06 -14.48
N TRP A 640 17.21 -24.81 -14.99
CA TRP A 640 18.45 -25.34 -14.42
C TRP A 640 19.53 -24.28 -14.49
N MET A 641 19.55 -23.40 -13.50
CA MET A 641 20.59 -22.38 -13.37
C MET A 641 21.95 -23.05 -13.17
N HIS A 642 22.98 -22.53 -13.84
CA HIS A 642 24.32 -23.11 -13.85
C HIS A 642 24.37 -24.56 -14.39
N TYR A 643 23.60 -24.85 -15.44
CA TYR A 643 23.63 -26.13 -16.13
C TYR A 643 25.08 -26.54 -16.49
N PRO A 644 25.56 -27.72 -16.04
CA PRO A 644 27.00 -28.01 -16.02
C PRO A 644 27.55 -28.69 -17.27
N LEU A 645 26.71 -29.06 -18.24
CA LEU A 645 27.11 -29.76 -19.48
C LEU A 645 27.09 -28.82 -20.68
N ASP A 646 27.85 -29.18 -21.72
CA ASP A 646 28.06 -28.35 -22.93
C ASP A 646 26.85 -28.31 -23.88
N SER A 647 25.90 -29.25 -23.71
CA SER A 647 24.60 -29.29 -24.38
C SER A 647 23.61 -30.19 -23.62
N LEU A 648 22.32 -30.13 -23.95
CA LEU A 648 21.31 -31.06 -23.43
C LEU A 648 21.47 -32.48 -24.03
N PRO A 649 20.99 -33.54 -23.34
CA PRO A 649 21.12 -34.92 -23.81
C PRO A 649 20.61 -35.15 -25.23
N THR A 650 21.24 -36.03 -26.00
CA THR A 650 20.91 -36.26 -27.42
C THR A 650 19.46 -36.73 -27.60
N ASN A 651 19.00 -37.61 -26.71
CA ASN A 651 17.64 -38.15 -26.64
C ASN A 651 16.60 -37.18 -26.04
N PHE A 652 16.98 -35.97 -25.62
CA PHE A 652 16.06 -34.99 -25.02
C PHE A 652 14.85 -34.70 -25.94
N SER A 653 13.65 -34.98 -25.44
CA SER A 653 12.39 -34.52 -26.06
C SER A 653 11.97 -33.18 -25.47
N ALA A 654 11.52 -32.29 -26.35
CA ALA A 654 11.01 -30.97 -26.00
C ALA A 654 9.52 -30.78 -26.36
N GLU A 655 8.83 -31.88 -26.68
CA GLU A 655 7.45 -31.85 -27.18
C GLU A 655 6.46 -31.28 -26.15
N ASN A 656 6.58 -31.68 -24.89
CA ASN A 656 5.76 -31.18 -23.78
C ASN A 656 6.29 -29.89 -23.13
N LEU A 657 7.46 -29.41 -23.56
CA LEU A 657 8.18 -28.31 -22.91
C LEU A 657 7.48 -26.97 -23.18
N VAL A 658 7.13 -26.25 -22.11
CA VAL A 658 6.44 -24.94 -22.14
C VAL A 658 7.40 -23.82 -21.76
N ILE A 659 8.25 -24.05 -20.75
CA ILE A 659 9.24 -23.09 -20.26
C ILE A 659 10.61 -23.78 -20.18
N LEU A 660 11.61 -23.17 -20.81
CA LEU A 660 13.01 -23.54 -20.72
C LEU A 660 13.85 -22.35 -20.22
N ASP A 661 14.51 -22.50 -19.07
CA ASP A 661 15.43 -21.53 -18.50
C ASP A 661 16.75 -22.21 -18.14
N LEU A 662 17.78 -21.99 -18.95
CA LEU A 662 19.12 -22.54 -18.72
C LEU A 662 20.10 -21.41 -18.41
N SER A 663 19.68 -20.41 -17.64
CA SER A 663 20.53 -19.27 -17.30
C SER A 663 21.83 -19.68 -16.58
N PHE A 664 22.92 -18.95 -16.82
CA PHE A 664 24.27 -19.18 -16.30
C PHE A 664 24.92 -20.52 -16.72
N ASN A 665 24.43 -21.14 -17.81
CA ASN A 665 25.00 -22.36 -18.38
C ASN A 665 26.42 -22.19 -18.92
N ARG A 666 27.09 -23.33 -19.15
CA ARG A 666 28.38 -23.43 -19.85
C ARG A 666 28.24 -23.93 -21.30
N MET A 667 27.02 -24.02 -21.84
CA MET A 667 26.75 -24.65 -23.14
C MET A 667 27.33 -23.86 -24.32
N GLU A 668 27.90 -24.57 -25.29
CA GLU A 668 28.21 -24.02 -26.61
C GLU A 668 26.98 -24.04 -27.53
N LYS A 669 26.11 -25.04 -27.35
CA LYS A 669 24.90 -25.31 -28.15
C LYS A 669 23.80 -25.91 -27.27
N LEU A 670 22.55 -25.54 -27.49
CA LEU A 670 21.40 -26.11 -26.76
C LEU A 670 21.21 -27.61 -27.02
N TRP A 671 21.06 -27.99 -28.30
CA TRP A 671 20.89 -29.37 -28.76
C TRP A 671 21.24 -29.48 -30.25
N CYS A 672 21.44 -30.70 -30.73
CA CYS A 672 21.60 -30.98 -32.16
C CYS A 672 20.25 -31.31 -32.83
N GLY A 673 20.11 -30.89 -34.10
CA GLY A 673 18.92 -31.14 -34.92
C GLY A 673 17.70 -30.28 -34.59
N VAL A 674 16.61 -30.49 -35.33
CA VAL A 674 15.34 -29.76 -35.16
C VAL A 674 14.42 -30.55 -34.21
N LYS A 675 14.20 -30.02 -33.00
CA LYS A 675 13.31 -30.62 -32.00
C LYS A 675 11.84 -30.22 -32.23
N ASN A 676 10.88 -31.05 -31.78
CA ASN A 676 9.48 -30.61 -31.68
C ASN A 676 9.35 -29.65 -30.49
N LEU A 677 8.86 -28.44 -30.74
CA LEU A 677 8.79 -27.34 -29.76
C LEU A 677 7.38 -26.72 -29.73
N ALA A 678 6.36 -27.48 -30.15
CA ALA A 678 5.02 -26.96 -30.38
C ALA A 678 4.38 -26.32 -29.12
N ASN A 679 4.75 -26.77 -27.91
CA ASN A 679 4.23 -26.22 -26.66
C ASN A 679 5.10 -25.11 -26.03
N LEU A 680 6.31 -24.86 -26.57
CA LEU A 680 7.27 -23.94 -25.97
C LEU A 680 6.80 -22.49 -26.10
N ARG A 681 6.66 -21.80 -24.96
CA ARG A 681 6.26 -20.39 -24.86
C ARG A 681 7.39 -19.48 -24.41
N ILE A 682 8.27 -19.95 -23.52
CA ILE A 682 9.35 -19.14 -22.94
C ILE A 682 10.69 -19.86 -23.08
N LEU A 683 11.69 -19.16 -23.64
CA LEU A 683 13.09 -19.57 -23.66
C LEU A 683 13.97 -18.48 -23.04
N ARG A 684 14.70 -18.81 -21.97
CA ARG A 684 15.61 -17.90 -21.25
C ARG A 684 17.02 -18.48 -21.13
N LEU A 685 18.00 -17.65 -21.50
CA LEU A 685 19.41 -17.98 -21.63
C LEU A 685 20.26 -16.78 -21.13
N TYR A 686 20.06 -16.36 -19.89
CA TYR A 686 20.85 -15.27 -19.29
C TYR A 686 22.28 -15.73 -19.01
N ASN A 687 23.28 -14.89 -19.29
CA ASN A 687 24.70 -15.12 -19.05
C ASN A 687 25.24 -16.46 -19.63
N SER A 688 24.86 -16.77 -20.88
CA SER A 688 25.30 -17.96 -21.60
C SER A 688 26.62 -17.69 -22.31
N LEU A 689 27.73 -17.81 -21.58
CA LEU A 689 29.03 -17.24 -21.99
C LEU A 689 29.65 -17.91 -23.21
N HIS A 690 29.41 -19.21 -23.40
CA HIS A 690 29.95 -20.02 -24.49
C HIS A 690 28.96 -20.21 -25.66
N LEU A 691 27.70 -19.81 -25.50
CA LEU A 691 26.65 -20.01 -26.49
C LEU A 691 26.91 -19.12 -27.72
N THR A 692 27.23 -19.76 -28.85
CA THR A 692 27.60 -19.04 -30.10
C THR A 692 26.40 -18.75 -31.00
N MET A 693 25.39 -19.62 -31.01
CA MET A 693 24.20 -19.55 -31.86
C MET A 693 23.01 -20.30 -31.26
N LEU A 694 21.80 -19.94 -31.70
CA LEU A 694 20.59 -20.72 -31.43
C LEU A 694 20.43 -21.89 -32.42
N PRO A 695 19.75 -22.99 -32.01
CA PRO A 695 19.25 -24.00 -32.94
C PRO A 695 18.10 -23.46 -33.80
N ASP A 696 17.64 -24.25 -34.78
CA ASP A 696 16.42 -23.94 -35.52
C ASP A 696 15.19 -23.98 -34.59
N LEU A 697 14.46 -22.87 -34.52
CA LEU A 697 13.23 -22.69 -33.75
C LEU A 697 11.97 -22.70 -34.64
N SER A 698 12.06 -23.12 -35.91
CA SER A 698 10.92 -23.16 -36.85
C SER A 698 9.68 -23.92 -36.35
N LYS A 699 9.88 -24.90 -35.46
CA LYS A 699 8.80 -25.67 -34.82
C LYS A 699 8.25 -25.05 -33.53
N ALA A 700 8.87 -23.99 -33.00
CA ALA A 700 8.46 -23.30 -31.77
C ALA A 700 7.33 -22.29 -32.02
N ARG A 701 6.25 -22.74 -32.69
CA ARG A 701 5.17 -21.87 -33.21
C ARG A 701 4.38 -21.10 -32.14
N ASN A 702 4.50 -21.50 -30.87
CA ASN A 702 3.88 -20.85 -29.72
C ASN A 702 4.87 -20.07 -28.84
N LEU A 703 6.11 -19.82 -29.31
CA LEU A 703 7.09 -19.05 -28.55
C LEU A 703 6.66 -17.59 -28.45
N GLU A 704 6.48 -17.12 -27.22
CA GLU A 704 6.01 -15.79 -26.84
C GLU A 704 7.16 -14.92 -26.30
N ILE A 705 8.13 -15.51 -25.60
CA ILE A 705 9.26 -14.82 -24.96
C ILE A 705 10.58 -15.52 -25.29
N LEU A 706 11.53 -14.78 -25.86
CA LEU A 706 12.91 -15.21 -26.10
C LEU A 706 13.90 -14.23 -25.47
N VAL A 707 14.64 -14.69 -24.45
CA VAL A 707 15.65 -13.89 -23.73
C VAL A 707 17.02 -14.56 -23.81
N ILE A 708 18.00 -13.87 -24.40
CA ILE A 708 19.41 -14.25 -24.48
C ILE A 708 20.23 -13.05 -24.00
N ARG A 709 20.38 -12.89 -22.69
CA ARG A 709 21.08 -11.74 -22.10
C ARG A 709 22.52 -12.08 -21.72
N LYS A 710 23.41 -11.07 -21.71
CA LYS A 710 24.83 -11.13 -21.32
C LYS A 710 25.60 -12.33 -21.91
N SER A 711 25.25 -12.74 -23.14
CA SER A 711 25.84 -13.92 -23.79
C SER A 711 26.95 -13.48 -24.74
N PHE A 712 28.17 -13.32 -24.20
CA PHE A 712 29.24 -12.58 -24.88
C PHE A 712 29.77 -13.23 -26.17
N SER A 713 29.67 -14.55 -26.31
CA SER A 713 30.08 -15.29 -27.51
C SER A 713 28.97 -15.39 -28.58
N PHE A 714 27.78 -14.85 -28.33
CA PHE A 714 26.64 -14.95 -29.24
C PHE A 714 26.85 -14.07 -30.48
N LEU A 715 26.94 -14.70 -31.65
CA LEU A 715 27.32 -14.04 -32.91
C LEU A 715 26.12 -13.68 -33.79
N TYR A 716 25.08 -14.51 -33.81
CA TYR A 716 24.02 -14.44 -34.82
C TYR A 716 22.71 -15.09 -34.34
N VAL A 717 21.59 -14.46 -34.72
CA VAL A 717 20.21 -14.94 -34.48
C VAL A 717 19.72 -15.73 -35.69
N HIS A 718 19.38 -17.01 -35.49
CA HIS A 718 18.90 -17.89 -36.56
C HIS A 718 17.63 -17.34 -37.25
N PRO A 719 17.49 -17.41 -38.60
CA PRO A 719 16.38 -16.78 -39.34
C PRO A 719 14.98 -17.19 -38.86
N SER A 720 14.85 -18.42 -38.36
CA SER A 720 13.57 -18.95 -37.86
C SER A 720 12.94 -18.09 -36.77
N VAL A 721 13.73 -17.35 -35.99
CA VAL A 721 13.24 -16.44 -34.94
C VAL A 721 12.35 -15.34 -35.53
N PHE A 722 12.67 -14.86 -36.74
CA PHE A 722 11.87 -13.83 -37.43
C PHE A 722 10.58 -14.38 -38.05
N CYS A 723 10.37 -15.70 -38.03
CA CYS A 723 9.15 -16.37 -38.50
C CYS A 723 8.18 -16.72 -37.35
N LEU A 724 8.46 -16.29 -36.12
CA LEU A 724 7.68 -16.64 -34.93
C LEU A 724 6.54 -15.65 -34.72
N ASN A 725 5.40 -15.90 -35.37
CA ASN A 725 4.22 -15.02 -35.37
C ASN A 725 3.58 -14.76 -33.98
N LYS A 726 4.00 -15.45 -32.93
CA LYS A 726 3.55 -15.23 -31.53
C LYS A 726 4.60 -14.58 -30.62
N LEU A 727 5.81 -14.31 -31.13
CA LEU A 727 6.90 -13.74 -30.33
C LEU A 727 6.56 -12.30 -29.94
N GLU A 728 6.26 -12.07 -28.66
CA GLU A 728 5.95 -10.75 -28.10
C GLU A 728 7.19 -10.04 -27.57
N ILE A 729 8.14 -10.78 -27.00
CA ILE A 729 9.36 -10.23 -26.38
C ILE A 729 10.60 -10.92 -26.96
N LEU A 730 11.49 -10.11 -27.54
CA LEU A 730 12.84 -10.51 -27.94
C LEU A 730 13.87 -9.65 -27.20
N ASP A 731 14.72 -10.29 -26.40
CA ASP A 731 15.69 -9.59 -25.56
C ASP A 731 17.07 -10.22 -25.70
N LEU A 732 17.97 -9.49 -26.35
CA LEU A 732 19.34 -9.89 -26.68
C LEU A 732 20.39 -9.04 -25.94
N GLY A 733 19.98 -8.32 -24.88
CA GLY A 733 20.82 -7.33 -24.21
C GLY A 733 22.15 -7.90 -23.67
N GLY A 734 23.26 -7.25 -23.96
CA GLY A 734 24.61 -7.66 -23.54
C GLY A 734 25.25 -8.72 -24.44
N CYS A 735 24.68 -9.03 -25.60
CA CYS A 735 25.33 -9.86 -26.62
C CYS A 735 26.41 -9.05 -27.37
N VAL A 736 27.53 -8.77 -26.71
CA VAL A 736 28.60 -7.85 -27.20
C VAL A 736 29.24 -8.26 -28.54
N SER A 737 29.08 -9.51 -28.97
CA SER A 737 29.60 -10.01 -30.26
C SER A 737 28.59 -9.97 -31.42
N LEU A 738 27.32 -9.64 -31.15
CA LEU A 738 26.29 -9.46 -32.16
C LEU A 738 26.60 -8.20 -33.00
N ARG A 739 26.76 -8.38 -34.32
CA ARG A 739 27.12 -7.27 -35.25
C ARG A 739 25.95 -6.70 -36.03
N GLN A 740 24.94 -7.52 -36.32
CA GLN A 740 23.79 -7.17 -37.13
C GLN A 740 22.53 -7.89 -36.65
N LEU A 741 21.39 -7.19 -36.68
CA LEU A 741 20.07 -7.79 -36.51
C LEU A 741 19.15 -7.31 -37.64
N ARG A 742 19.21 -8.02 -38.77
CA ARG A 742 18.43 -7.72 -39.98
C ARG A 742 17.30 -8.73 -40.15
N SER A 743 16.09 -8.24 -40.40
CA SER A 743 14.94 -9.03 -40.82
C SER A 743 14.27 -8.36 -42.01
N TYR A 744 13.85 -9.17 -42.98
CA TYR A 744 12.94 -8.77 -44.07
C TYR A 744 11.49 -9.21 -43.79
N ILE A 745 11.28 -9.97 -42.72
CA ILE A 745 9.97 -10.45 -42.26
C ILE A 745 9.48 -9.52 -41.14
N HIS A 746 8.20 -9.15 -41.23
CA HIS A 746 7.52 -8.33 -40.24
C HIS A 746 7.09 -9.19 -39.04
N LEU A 747 7.59 -8.90 -37.84
CA LEU A 747 7.26 -9.67 -36.63
C LEU A 747 5.95 -9.16 -36.04
N SER A 748 4.83 -9.65 -36.56
CA SER A 748 3.48 -9.10 -36.31
C SER A 748 3.09 -8.95 -34.84
N SER A 749 3.60 -9.79 -33.93
CA SER A 749 3.22 -9.77 -32.51
C SER A 749 4.27 -9.15 -31.59
N LEU A 750 5.43 -8.73 -32.10
CA LEU A 750 6.54 -8.26 -31.26
C LEU A 750 6.22 -6.91 -30.62
N ARG A 751 6.10 -6.91 -29.30
CA ARG A 751 5.83 -5.74 -28.43
C ARG A 751 7.09 -5.12 -27.86
N SER A 752 8.08 -5.92 -27.50
CA SER A 752 9.31 -5.42 -26.88
C SER A 752 10.56 -6.01 -27.54
N LEU A 753 11.48 -5.11 -27.91
CA LEU A 753 12.81 -5.48 -28.41
C LEU A 753 13.90 -4.79 -27.60
N SER A 754 14.79 -5.58 -27.00
CA SER A 754 15.93 -5.09 -26.22
C SER A 754 17.25 -5.60 -26.78
N LEU A 755 18.14 -4.67 -27.12
CA LEU A 755 19.49 -4.87 -27.65
C LEU A 755 20.54 -4.10 -26.82
N VAL A 756 20.16 -3.63 -25.63
CA VAL A 756 21.02 -2.87 -24.71
C VAL A 756 22.40 -3.49 -24.56
N GLY A 757 23.49 -2.73 -24.70
CA GLY A 757 24.84 -3.25 -24.52
C GLY A 757 25.35 -4.17 -25.62
N CYS A 758 24.65 -4.28 -26.77
CA CYS A 758 25.20 -4.91 -27.98
C CYS A 758 26.19 -3.94 -28.67
N VAL A 759 27.32 -3.66 -28.02
CA VAL A 759 28.26 -2.59 -28.41
C VAL A 759 28.84 -2.70 -29.83
N ARG A 760 28.84 -3.90 -30.44
CA ARG A 760 29.28 -4.14 -31.82
C ARG A 760 28.15 -4.12 -32.86
N LEU A 761 26.90 -3.94 -32.44
CA LEU A 761 25.74 -3.88 -33.31
C LEU A 761 25.76 -2.58 -34.10
N GLN A 762 25.94 -2.68 -35.42
CA GLN A 762 25.97 -1.53 -36.33
C GLN A 762 24.70 -1.45 -37.19
N ASP A 763 24.14 -2.61 -37.56
CA ASP A 763 22.97 -2.72 -38.44
C ASP A 763 21.74 -3.28 -37.74
N PHE A 764 20.62 -2.56 -37.88
CA PHE A 764 19.33 -2.92 -37.28
C PHE A 764 18.17 -2.66 -38.26
N SER A 765 17.31 -3.66 -38.52
CA SER A 765 16.18 -3.52 -39.44
C SER A 765 14.88 -4.23 -39.04
N VAL A 766 14.73 -4.64 -37.78
CA VAL A 766 13.51 -5.36 -37.33
C VAL A 766 12.31 -4.42 -37.29
N THR A 767 11.15 -4.87 -37.78
CA THR A 767 9.89 -4.11 -37.77
C THR A 767 8.73 -4.91 -37.21
N SER A 768 7.81 -4.20 -36.53
CA SER A 768 6.55 -4.70 -35.98
C SER A 768 5.56 -3.54 -35.86
N GLU A 769 4.29 -3.76 -36.23
CA GLU A 769 3.15 -2.85 -36.02
C GLU A 769 2.69 -2.81 -34.55
N ASN A 770 3.09 -3.84 -33.76
CA ASN A 770 2.76 -3.98 -32.35
C ASN A 770 3.89 -3.59 -31.41
N LEU A 771 5.00 -3.04 -31.92
CA LEU A 771 6.15 -2.63 -31.09
C LEU A 771 5.75 -1.48 -30.16
N GLU A 772 5.83 -1.72 -28.85
CA GLU A 772 5.51 -0.80 -27.76
C GLU A 772 6.79 -0.26 -27.09
N GLY A 773 7.88 -1.03 -27.06
CA GLY A 773 9.17 -0.59 -26.51
C GLY A 773 10.39 -1.09 -27.28
N LEU A 774 11.35 -0.19 -27.53
CA LEU A 774 12.63 -0.49 -28.17
C LEU A 774 13.80 0.05 -27.33
N ASN A 775 14.74 -0.82 -26.95
CA ASN A 775 15.98 -0.42 -26.29
C ASN A 775 17.20 -0.79 -27.15
N LEU A 776 17.96 0.24 -27.56
CA LEU A 776 19.21 0.21 -28.30
C LEU A 776 20.33 0.96 -27.55
N GLU A 777 20.23 1.15 -26.23
CA GLU A 777 21.29 1.81 -25.44
C GLU A 777 22.61 1.04 -25.55
N LEU A 778 23.75 1.72 -25.50
CA LEU A 778 25.08 1.09 -25.56
C LEU A 778 25.27 0.22 -26.83
N THR A 779 24.82 0.71 -27.99
CA THR A 779 25.01 0.05 -29.31
C THR A 779 25.78 0.94 -30.29
N GLY A 780 26.48 0.33 -31.25
CA GLY A 780 27.20 1.03 -32.32
C GLY A 780 26.30 1.50 -33.47
N ILE A 781 24.99 1.64 -33.25
CA ILE A 781 24.02 2.03 -34.27
C ILE A 781 24.14 3.53 -34.55
N GLN A 782 24.43 3.87 -35.81
CA GLN A 782 24.62 5.27 -36.23
C GLN A 782 23.34 5.95 -36.74
N GLN A 783 22.37 5.17 -37.24
CA GLN A 783 21.11 5.65 -37.80
C GLN A 783 19.97 4.65 -37.54
N LEU A 784 18.74 5.15 -37.37
CA LEU A 784 17.53 4.32 -37.35
C LEU A 784 17.04 4.04 -38.79
N PRO A 785 16.37 2.90 -39.04
CA PRO A 785 15.85 2.57 -40.38
C PRO A 785 14.81 3.59 -40.85
N THR A 786 14.77 3.90 -42.15
CA THR A 786 13.86 4.90 -42.75
C THR A 786 12.37 4.59 -42.54
N SER A 787 12.01 3.33 -42.25
CA SER A 787 10.66 2.90 -41.92
C SER A 787 10.26 3.11 -40.45
N PHE A 788 11.13 3.69 -39.60
CA PHE A 788 10.90 3.84 -38.16
C PHE A 788 9.59 4.55 -37.81
N GLY A 789 9.24 5.62 -38.54
CA GLY A 789 7.97 6.34 -38.33
C GLY A 789 6.67 5.56 -38.59
N ARG A 790 6.74 4.26 -38.96
CA ARG A 790 5.58 3.37 -39.12
C ARG A 790 5.19 2.63 -37.83
N GLN A 791 5.98 2.71 -36.77
CA GLN A 791 5.74 1.97 -35.51
C GLN A 791 4.73 2.69 -34.61
N SER A 792 3.48 2.83 -35.08
CA SER A 792 2.45 3.69 -34.47
C SER A 792 2.08 3.37 -33.01
N LYS A 793 2.44 2.18 -32.51
CA LYS A 793 2.23 1.76 -31.11
C LYS A 793 3.43 1.99 -30.18
N LEU A 794 4.57 2.47 -30.70
CA LEU A 794 5.78 2.65 -29.91
C LEU A 794 5.56 3.70 -28.82
N GLU A 795 5.74 3.30 -27.56
CA GLU A 795 5.65 4.17 -26.39
C GLU A 795 7.03 4.55 -25.85
N THR A 796 8.01 3.65 -25.89
CA THR A 796 9.36 3.90 -25.35
C THR A 796 10.49 3.62 -26.35
N LEU A 797 11.48 4.52 -26.38
CA LEU A 797 12.71 4.38 -27.15
C LEU A 797 13.91 4.78 -26.27
N HIS A 798 14.86 3.86 -26.16
CA HIS A 798 16.12 4.11 -25.47
C HIS A 798 17.29 3.96 -26.46
N LEU A 799 18.11 5.00 -26.56
CA LEU A 799 19.24 5.16 -27.47
C LEU A 799 20.51 5.65 -26.75
N GLY A 800 20.46 5.85 -25.43
CA GLY A 800 21.56 6.41 -24.66
C GLY A 800 22.88 5.64 -24.84
N LEU A 801 23.99 6.37 -24.87
CA LEU A 801 25.35 5.84 -25.10
C LEU A 801 25.50 5.07 -26.42
N SER A 802 24.70 5.40 -27.45
CA SER A 802 24.86 4.89 -28.81
C SER A 802 25.62 5.87 -29.71
N ASP A 803 26.13 5.35 -30.83
CA ASP A 803 26.80 6.14 -31.87
C ASP A 803 25.84 6.94 -32.78
N ILE A 804 24.56 7.08 -32.39
CA ILE A 804 23.50 7.70 -33.21
C ILE A 804 23.88 9.14 -33.60
N GLN A 805 23.83 9.41 -34.91
CA GLN A 805 24.21 10.71 -35.49
C GLN A 805 23.01 11.60 -35.78
N SER A 806 21.86 10.99 -36.10
CA SER A 806 20.60 11.67 -36.40
C SER A 806 19.39 10.81 -36.02
N ILE A 807 18.30 11.49 -35.66
CA ILE A 807 16.97 10.89 -35.45
C ILE A 807 16.12 11.21 -36.69
N PRO A 808 15.39 10.26 -37.29
CA PRO A 808 14.60 10.52 -38.49
C PRO A 808 13.41 11.44 -38.16
N GLU A 809 13.14 12.43 -39.03
CA GLU A 809 12.01 13.37 -38.89
C GLU A 809 10.65 12.69 -38.72
N THR A 810 10.51 11.46 -39.22
CA THR A 810 9.29 10.67 -39.10
C THR A 810 8.94 10.27 -37.66
N ILE A 811 9.81 10.52 -36.68
CA ILE A 811 9.53 10.27 -35.25
C ILE A 811 8.30 11.06 -34.75
N LYS A 812 7.99 12.22 -35.34
CA LYS A 812 6.78 13.00 -35.03
C LYS A 812 5.46 12.32 -35.38
N ASN A 813 5.51 11.26 -36.18
CA ASN A 813 4.31 10.49 -36.56
C ASN A 813 3.93 9.43 -35.51
N LEU A 814 4.76 9.20 -34.48
CA LEU A 814 4.52 8.18 -33.47
C LEU A 814 3.50 8.66 -32.42
N THR A 815 2.22 8.39 -32.67
CA THR A 815 1.08 8.95 -31.90
C THR A 815 0.96 8.48 -30.44
N ARG A 816 1.66 7.40 -30.05
CA ARG A 816 1.66 6.85 -28.68
C ARG A 816 3.00 7.02 -27.95
N PHE A 817 3.95 7.71 -28.57
CA PHE A 817 5.32 7.78 -28.08
C PHE A 817 5.41 8.68 -26.85
N LYS A 818 5.81 8.13 -25.70
CA LYS A 818 5.82 8.77 -24.36
C LYS A 818 7.22 9.03 -23.82
N TYR A 819 8.19 8.16 -24.12
CA TYR A 819 9.53 8.20 -23.51
C TYR A 819 10.66 8.08 -24.53
N LEU A 820 11.60 9.03 -24.51
CA LEU A 820 12.81 9.06 -25.32
C LEU A 820 14.04 9.31 -24.45
N SER A 821 14.93 8.33 -24.34
CA SER A 821 16.27 8.55 -23.79
C SER A 821 17.32 8.51 -24.89
N ILE A 822 18.04 9.62 -25.04
CA ILE A 822 19.21 9.81 -25.92
C ILE A 822 20.43 10.27 -25.11
N ARG A 823 20.50 9.92 -23.82
CA ARG A 823 21.60 10.27 -22.91
C ARG A 823 22.97 9.96 -23.53
N TYR A 824 23.91 10.88 -23.46
CA TYR A 824 25.31 10.69 -23.89
C TYR A 824 25.47 10.24 -25.35
N CYS A 825 24.51 10.56 -26.24
CA CYS A 825 24.68 10.39 -27.68
C CYS A 825 25.63 11.46 -28.23
N TRP A 826 26.94 11.28 -28.02
CA TRP A 826 27.96 12.30 -28.27
C TRP A 826 28.09 12.73 -29.74
N ASN A 827 27.56 11.95 -30.67
CA ASN A 827 27.56 12.24 -32.12
C ASN A 827 26.28 12.91 -32.62
N LEU A 828 25.20 12.92 -31.83
CA LEU A 828 23.92 13.51 -32.21
C LEU A 828 24.04 15.03 -32.32
N ARG A 829 23.69 15.59 -33.48
CA ARG A 829 23.82 17.04 -33.76
C ARG A 829 22.50 17.79 -33.69
N ASP A 830 21.42 17.16 -34.09
CA ASP A 830 20.13 17.81 -34.35
C ASP A 830 19.00 16.89 -33.86
N LEU A 831 18.03 17.47 -33.15
CA LEU A 831 16.83 16.77 -32.67
C LEU A 831 15.60 17.28 -33.44
N PRO A 832 14.94 16.45 -34.27
CA PRO A 832 13.78 16.87 -35.05
C PRO A 832 12.56 17.11 -34.15
N GLU A 833 11.49 17.63 -34.75
CA GLU A 833 10.19 17.79 -34.11
C GLU A 833 9.73 16.46 -33.48
N LEU A 834 9.36 16.49 -32.20
CA LEU A 834 8.94 15.31 -31.42
C LEU A 834 7.41 15.27 -31.29
N PRO A 835 6.79 14.07 -31.32
CA PRO A 835 5.33 13.94 -31.31
C PRO A 835 4.73 14.55 -30.03
N PRO A 836 3.53 15.17 -30.08
CA PRO A 836 2.92 15.80 -28.90
C PRO A 836 2.65 14.86 -27.71
N SER A 837 2.58 13.54 -27.96
CA SER A 837 2.40 12.50 -26.95
C SER A 837 3.61 12.28 -26.04
N LEU A 838 4.81 12.76 -26.42
CA LEU A 838 6.03 12.51 -25.65
C LEU A 838 5.98 13.25 -24.32
N GLU A 839 6.06 12.52 -23.21
CA GLU A 839 6.04 13.04 -21.85
C GLU A 839 7.46 13.21 -21.29
N TYR A 840 8.39 12.33 -21.67
CA TYR A 840 9.75 12.26 -21.12
C TYR A 840 10.81 12.32 -22.24
N LEU A 841 11.74 13.27 -22.15
CA LEU A 841 12.94 13.38 -22.98
C LEU A 841 14.17 13.50 -22.08
N ASP A 842 15.13 12.59 -22.22
CA ASP A 842 16.43 12.71 -21.58
C ASP A 842 17.56 12.73 -22.61
N ALA A 843 18.11 13.92 -22.85
CA ALA A 843 19.25 14.20 -23.72
C ALA A 843 20.53 14.54 -22.93
N THR A 844 20.57 14.24 -21.62
CA THR A 844 21.73 14.47 -20.74
C THR A 844 23.04 14.02 -21.39
N GLY A 845 24.00 14.93 -21.55
CA GLY A 845 25.34 14.63 -22.07
C GLY A 845 25.46 14.59 -23.59
N CYS A 846 24.45 15.01 -24.36
CA CYS A 846 24.57 15.19 -25.81
C CYS A 846 25.45 16.41 -26.17
N THR A 847 26.77 16.30 -25.97
CA THR A 847 27.73 17.41 -26.12
C THR A 847 27.95 17.89 -27.55
N SER A 848 27.37 17.23 -28.56
CA SER A 848 27.34 17.69 -29.95
C SER A 848 26.01 18.27 -30.41
N LEU A 849 24.97 18.22 -29.59
CA LEU A 849 23.64 18.71 -29.93
C LEU A 849 23.65 20.24 -30.07
N LYS A 850 23.24 20.71 -31.24
CA LYS A 850 23.19 22.12 -31.63
C LYS A 850 21.76 22.62 -31.76
N THR A 851 20.91 21.87 -32.46
CA THR A 851 19.54 22.29 -32.77
C THR A 851 18.50 21.38 -32.12
N VAL A 852 17.42 21.97 -31.65
CA VAL A 852 16.20 21.26 -31.21
C VAL A 852 15.00 21.92 -31.85
N LEU A 853 14.21 21.14 -32.59
CA LEU A 853 13.02 21.62 -33.27
C LEU A 853 11.75 21.35 -32.45
N PHE A 854 10.92 22.38 -32.31
CA PHE A 854 9.59 22.31 -31.71
C PHE A 854 8.52 22.66 -32.76
N PRO A 855 7.25 22.24 -32.58
CA PRO A 855 6.18 22.57 -33.51
C PRO A 855 6.04 24.09 -33.72
N SER A 856 5.98 24.54 -34.97
CA SER A 856 5.99 25.98 -35.30
C SER A 856 4.69 26.73 -34.98
N SER A 857 3.59 26.00 -34.71
CA SER A 857 2.29 26.59 -34.36
C SER A 857 1.98 26.43 -32.87
N ALA A 858 1.41 27.48 -32.27
CA ALA A 858 1.01 27.45 -30.86
C ALA A 858 0.01 26.31 -30.60
N ALA A 859 -0.94 26.10 -31.51
CA ALA A 859 -1.97 25.07 -31.40
C ALA A 859 -1.43 23.62 -31.34
N LEU A 860 -0.18 23.37 -31.76
CA LEU A 860 0.49 22.09 -31.58
C LEU A 860 1.25 22.04 -30.25
N GLN A 861 2.00 23.09 -29.89
CA GLN A 861 2.71 23.15 -28.60
C GLN A 861 1.75 23.04 -27.39
N LEU A 862 0.54 23.59 -27.49
CA LEU A 862 -0.48 23.50 -26.43
C LEU A 862 -1.06 22.08 -26.24
N LYS A 863 -0.97 21.21 -27.26
CA LYS A 863 -1.38 19.80 -27.18
C LYS A 863 -0.34 18.94 -26.47
N GLU A 864 0.90 19.38 -26.36
CA GLU A 864 1.97 18.65 -25.67
C GLU A 864 1.67 18.48 -24.18
N ASN A 865 2.21 17.44 -23.57
CA ASN A 865 2.08 17.16 -22.14
C ASN A 865 3.42 16.74 -21.54
N ARG A 866 4.45 17.58 -21.73
CA ARG A 866 5.84 17.29 -21.35
C ARG A 866 5.99 17.29 -19.82
N LYS A 867 6.27 16.12 -19.23
CA LYS A 867 6.52 15.91 -17.80
C LYS A 867 7.99 16.06 -17.41
N SER A 868 8.94 15.56 -18.20
CA SER A 868 10.37 15.71 -17.85
C SER A 868 11.25 15.85 -19.09
N ILE A 869 11.94 16.98 -19.21
CA ILE A 869 12.75 17.35 -20.37
C ILE A 869 14.15 17.77 -19.91
N LEU A 870 15.16 16.93 -20.16
CA LEU A 870 16.51 17.06 -19.59
C LEU A 870 17.59 17.27 -20.67
N PHE A 871 18.23 18.43 -20.66
CA PHE A 871 19.36 18.82 -21.54
C PHE A 871 20.63 19.13 -20.75
N TRP A 872 20.89 18.38 -19.67
CA TRP A 872 22.13 18.49 -18.89
C TRP A 872 23.37 18.39 -19.78
N ASN A 873 24.35 19.28 -19.59
CA ASN A 873 25.62 19.35 -20.32
C ASN A 873 25.50 19.49 -21.88
N CYS A 874 24.35 19.86 -22.43
CA CYS A 874 24.14 20.08 -23.87
C CYS A 874 24.68 21.45 -24.34
N LEU A 875 25.97 21.73 -24.10
CA LEU A 875 26.54 23.08 -24.16
C LEU A 875 26.65 23.71 -25.57
N LYS A 876 26.36 22.96 -26.64
CA LYS A 876 26.42 23.46 -28.02
C LYS A 876 25.06 23.90 -28.57
N LEU A 877 23.99 23.79 -27.77
CA LEU A 877 22.66 24.29 -28.14
C LEU A 877 22.73 25.77 -28.52
N ASP A 878 22.20 26.11 -29.69
CA ASP A 878 22.15 27.50 -30.14
C ASP A 878 21.11 28.33 -29.37
N GLN A 879 21.23 29.66 -29.47
CA GLN A 879 20.35 30.59 -28.75
C GLN A 879 18.87 30.43 -29.14
N HIS A 880 18.59 30.05 -30.38
CA HIS A 880 17.24 29.78 -30.86
C HIS A 880 16.63 28.55 -30.16
N SER A 881 17.40 27.46 -30.07
CA SER A 881 17.02 26.22 -29.42
C SER A 881 16.83 26.41 -27.92
N LEU A 882 17.72 27.15 -27.25
CA LEU A 882 17.57 27.50 -25.83
C LEU A 882 16.29 28.33 -25.59
N GLY A 883 16.00 29.32 -26.45
CA GLY A 883 14.77 30.09 -26.38
C GLY A 883 13.51 29.26 -26.63
N ALA A 884 13.57 28.30 -27.54
CA ALA A 884 12.48 27.37 -27.81
C ALA A 884 12.23 26.39 -26.65
N ILE A 885 13.30 25.87 -26.02
CA ILE A 885 13.21 25.05 -24.80
C ILE A 885 12.58 25.86 -23.65
N GLU A 886 13.00 27.12 -23.42
CA GLU A 886 12.41 27.98 -22.39
C GLU A 886 10.92 28.27 -22.63
N LEU A 887 10.53 28.52 -23.89
CA LEU A 887 9.13 28.71 -24.26
C LEU A 887 8.31 27.42 -24.02
N ASN A 888 8.84 26.26 -24.43
CA ASN A 888 8.20 24.97 -24.24
C ASN A 888 8.04 24.61 -22.75
N ALA A 889 9.07 24.89 -21.94
CA ALA A 889 9.04 24.76 -20.49
C ALA A 889 7.92 25.61 -19.90
N ARG A 890 7.86 26.90 -20.25
CA ARG A 890 6.83 27.82 -19.78
C ARG A 890 5.42 27.32 -20.12
N ILE A 891 5.18 26.84 -21.33
CA ILE A 891 3.88 26.32 -21.77
C ILE A 891 3.43 25.14 -20.91
N ASN A 892 4.29 24.13 -20.77
CA ASN A 892 3.94 22.91 -20.04
C ASN A 892 3.83 23.19 -18.54
N LEU A 893 4.80 23.88 -17.93
CA LEU A 893 4.75 24.22 -16.49
C LEU A 893 3.52 25.04 -16.11
N MET A 894 3.12 26.03 -16.92
CA MET A 894 1.89 26.79 -16.67
C MET A 894 0.62 25.94 -16.89
N LYS A 895 0.65 24.96 -17.81
CA LYS A 895 -0.45 24.00 -18.04
C LYS A 895 -0.63 23.03 -16.86
N PHE A 896 0.45 22.42 -16.36
CA PHE A 896 0.40 21.56 -15.17
C PHE A 896 -0.06 22.35 -13.94
N ALA A 897 0.47 23.56 -13.74
CA ALA A 897 0.04 24.46 -12.67
C ALA A 897 -1.47 24.78 -12.76
N TYR A 898 -2.03 24.96 -13.97
CA TYR A 898 -3.45 25.20 -14.18
C TYR A 898 -4.33 23.95 -14.01
N GLN A 899 -3.90 22.78 -14.51
CA GLN A 899 -4.66 21.53 -14.39
C GLN A 899 -4.96 21.20 -12.92
N HIS A 900 -3.97 21.35 -12.04
CA HIS A 900 -4.13 21.20 -10.60
C HIS A 900 -5.19 22.15 -9.98
N LEU A 901 -5.38 23.35 -10.54
CA LEU A 901 -6.44 24.27 -10.07
C LEU A 901 -7.84 23.82 -10.47
N SER A 902 -7.95 22.96 -11.49
CA SER A 902 -9.23 22.42 -11.97
C SER A 902 -9.60 21.06 -11.36
N SER A 903 -8.63 20.30 -10.86
CA SER A 903 -8.83 18.96 -10.29
C SER A 903 -9.03 19.00 -8.76
N LEU A 904 -10.14 19.58 -8.29
CA LEU A 904 -10.53 19.58 -6.88
C LEU A 904 -11.36 18.35 -6.46
N THR A 905 -11.40 17.30 -7.28
CA THR A 905 -12.13 16.06 -6.97
C THR A 905 -11.34 14.79 -7.35
N HIS A 906 -11.24 13.89 -6.37
CA HIS A 906 -10.83 12.47 -6.41
C HIS A 906 -9.33 12.10 -6.37
N ASP A 907 -9.09 11.08 -5.54
CA ASP A 907 -7.99 10.11 -5.40
C ASP A 907 -6.52 10.58 -5.47
N TYR A 908 -5.94 10.69 -4.26
CA TYR A 908 -4.49 10.78 -4.03
C TYR A 908 -3.86 9.38 -3.89
N TYR A 909 -2.53 9.29 -4.08
CA TYR A 909 -1.69 8.09 -4.07
C TYR A 909 -1.57 7.28 -5.38
N LYS A 910 -1.31 7.96 -6.50
CA LYS A 910 -0.39 7.45 -7.53
C LYS A 910 0.76 8.45 -7.73
N ASP A 911 1.99 8.02 -7.43
CA ASP A 911 3.19 8.84 -7.59
C ASP A 911 3.51 9.11 -9.08
N ASN A 912 4.19 10.22 -9.34
CA ASN A 912 4.78 10.69 -10.61
C ASN A 912 3.86 11.31 -11.70
N ASP A 913 2.53 11.29 -11.60
CA ASP A 913 1.67 11.90 -12.64
C ASP A 913 1.47 13.44 -12.51
N ASN A 914 1.82 14.03 -11.36
CA ASN A 914 1.51 15.42 -10.98
C ASN A 914 2.76 16.32 -10.80
N GLU A 915 3.83 16.09 -11.57
CA GLU A 915 5.03 16.94 -11.59
C GLU A 915 5.50 17.22 -13.03
N ALA A 916 6.15 18.37 -13.22
CA ALA A 916 6.74 18.76 -14.49
C ALA A 916 8.13 19.39 -14.29
N ILE A 917 9.14 18.90 -15.00
CA ILE A 917 10.57 19.18 -14.83
C ILE A 917 11.21 19.57 -16.16
N TYR A 918 11.99 20.65 -16.16
CA TYR A 918 12.84 21.04 -17.28
C TYR A 918 14.25 21.38 -16.79
N VAL A 919 15.27 20.87 -17.48
CA VAL A 919 16.66 21.28 -17.27
C VAL A 919 17.35 21.62 -18.59
N TYR A 920 18.01 22.77 -18.66
CA TYR A 920 18.83 23.18 -19.81
C TYR A 920 20.03 24.06 -19.40
N PRO A 921 21.07 24.19 -20.24
CA PRO A 921 22.24 25.01 -19.91
C PRO A 921 21.87 26.50 -19.78
N GLY A 922 22.36 27.15 -18.71
CA GLY A 922 22.11 28.57 -18.49
C GLY A 922 22.41 29.04 -17.07
N SER A 923 22.84 30.29 -16.92
CA SER A 923 23.25 30.90 -15.64
C SER A 923 22.25 31.88 -15.04
N ASN A 924 21.12 32.15 -15.71
CA ASN A 924 20.18 33.21 -15.33
C ASN A 924 18.78 32.64 -15.06
N VAL A 925 18.11 33.16 -14.03
CA VAL A 925 16.69 32.85 -13.76
C VAL A 925 15.83 33.43 -14.89
N PRO A 926 14.96 32.64 -15.55
CA PRO A 926 14.14 33.07 -16.68
C PRO A 926 13.36 34.37 -16.42
N LYS A 927 13.36 35.29 -17.39
CA LYS A 927 12.80 36.64 -17.22
C LYS A 927 11.29 36.67 -17.02
N TRP A 928 10.59 35.58 -17.35
CA TRP A 928 9.13 35.46 -17.24
C TRP A 928 8.64 35.07 -15.84
N LEU A 929 9.54 34.67 -14.93
CA LEU A 929 9.21 34.41 -13.53
C LEU A 929 9.08 35.73 -12.77
N GLU A 930 8.02 35.87 -11.97
CA GLU A 930 7.71 37.10 -11.24
C GLU A 930 8.80 37.44 -10.20
N TYR A 931 9.03 36.53 -9.24
CA TYR A 931 9.98 36.73 -8.14
C TYR A 931 11.30 36.04 -8.47
N ARG A 932 12.41 36.79 -8.39
CA ARG A 932 13.76 36.34 -8.79
C ARG A 932 14.80 36.89 -7.81
N THR A 933 15.77 36.07 -7.43
CA THR A 933 16.80 36.41 -6.44
C THR A 933 18.10 35.65 -6.69
N SER A 934 19.23 36.18 -6.21
CA SER A 934 20.52 35.48 -6.11
C SER A 934 20.77 34.88 -4.70
N HIS A 935 19.83 35.07 -3.78
CA HIS A 935 19.88 34.55 -2.41
C HIS A 935 19.21 33.16 -2.31
N ASP A 936 19.40 32.51 -1.17
CA ASP A 936 18.73 31.27 -0.78
C ASP A 936 17.28 31.48 -0.27
N TYR A 937 16.75 32.70 -0.35
CA TYR A 937 15.38 33.03 0.00
C TYR A 937 14.77 34.13 -0.87
N VAL A 938 13.43 34.13 -0.96
CA VAL A 938 12.63 35.18 -1.61
C VAL A 938 11.36 35.45 -0.80
N ASN A 939 10.89 36.69 -0.83
CA ASN A 939 9.60 37.08 -0.24
C ASN A 939 8.56 37.11 -1.36
N VAL A 940 7.48 36.34 -1.24
CA VAL A 940 6.39 36.23 -2.22
C VAL A 940 5.13 36.84 -1.65
N ASP A 941 4.48 37.74 -2.38
CA ASP A 941 3.19 38.33 -2.00
C ASP A 941 2.05 37.45 -2.51
N ILE A 942 1.14 37.05 -1.61
CA ILE A 942 0.04 36.11 -1.88
C ILE A 942 -1.31 36.75 -1.51
N SER A 943 -1.35 38.05 -1.25
CA SER A 943 -2.52 38.84 -0.82
C SER A 943 -3.82 38.60 -1.62
N SER A 944 -3.73 38.18 -2.89
CA SER A 944 -4.89 37.86 -3.73
C SER A 944 -5.63 36.54 -3.41
N SER A 945 -5.12 35.69 -2.51
CA SER A 945 -5.77 34.41 -2.11
C SER A 945 -6.48 34.46 -0.74
N ALA A 946 -6.61 35.64 -0.13
CA ALA A 946 -6.99 35.79 1.27
C ALA A 946 -8.51 35.93 1.54
N ALA A 947 -9.38 35.65 0.55
CA ALA A 947 -10.83 35.60 0.78
C ALA A 947 -11.26 34.15 1.06
N PRO A 948 -12.24 33.91 1.97
CA PRO A 948 -12.95 32.64 1.95
C PRO A 948 -13.54 32.45 0.55
N HIS A 949 -13.29 31.29 -0.07
CA HIS A 949 -13.57 30.97 -1.48
C HIS A 949 -12.60 31.53 -2.55
N SER A 950 -11.41 32.06 -2.19
CA SER A 950 -10.35 32.35 -3.17
C SER A 950 -9.87 31.09 -3.90
N PRO A 951 -9.61 31.13 -5.22
CA PRO A 951 -9.04 30.00 -5.95
C PRO A 951 -7.60 29.75 -5.49
N SER A 952 -7.23 28.48 -5.36
CA SER A 952 -5.85 28.06 -5.07
C SER A 952 -4.87 28.59 -6.12
N LEU A 953 -3.60 28.76 -5.75
CA LEU A 953 -2.54 29.16 -6.66
C LEU A 953 -1.69 27.94 -7.05
N GLY A 954 -1.19 27.91 -8.29
CA GLY A 954 -0.10 27.03 -8.68
C GLY A 954 1.24 27.72 -8.47
N PHE A 955 2.30 26.99 -8.06
CA PHE A 955 3.63 27.58 -7.89
C PHE A 955 4.65 26.89 -8.80
N ILE A 956 5.29 27.68 -9.68
CA ILE A 956 6.42 27.22 -10.52
C ILE A 956 7.71 27.74 -9.91
N PHE A 957 8.71 26.86 -9.76
CA PHE A 957 10.00 27.17 -9.16
C PHE A 957 11.13 27.08 -10.20
N CYS A 958 12.21 27.84 -9.96
CA CYS A 958 13.43 27.82 -10.76
C CYS A 958 14.65 27.85 -9.86
N PHE A 959 15.66 27.04 -10.18
CA PHE A 959 16.94 26.99 -9.49
C PHE A 959 18.07 27.05 -10.51
N ILE A 960 19.06 27.92 -10.28
CA ILE A 960 20.29 27.91 -11.06
C ILE A 960 21.29 27.00 -10.36
N VAL A 961 21.36 25.77 -10.85
CA VAL A 961 22.28 24.75 -10.38
C VAL A 961 23.68 25.11 -10.92
N PRO A 962 24.68 25.32 -10.05
CA PRO A 962 26.01 25.68 -10.48
C PRO A 962 26.75 24.49 -11.13
N ARG A 963 27.88 24.78 -11.78
CA ARG A 963 28.92 23.78 -12.06
C ARG A 963 29.26 22.96 -10.81
N ILE A 964 29.14 21.63 -10.89
CA ILE A 964 29.40 20.68 -9.78
C ILE A 964 30.34 19.57 -10.26
N LEU A 965 31.49 19.47 -9.57
CA LEU A 965 32.58 18.56 -9.92
C LEU A 965 32.59 17.25 -9.12
N SER A 966 31.58 17.01 -8.28
CA SER A 966 31.44 15.81 -7.45
C SER A 966 30.57 14.73 -8.09
N ASP A 967 31.07 13.50 -7.99
CA ASP A 967 30.40 12.30 -8.50
C ASP A 967 29.28 11.88 -7.53
N GLY A 968 28.16 11.41 -8.06
CA GLY A 968 26.94 11.09 -7.30
C GLY A 968 25.68 11.17 -8.18
N PHE A 969 24.51 10.82 -7.62
CA PHE A 969 23.35 10.40 -8.43
C PHE A 969 22.09 11.28 -8.28
N ALA A 970 21.97 12.08 -7.22
CA ALA A 970 20.80 12.91 -6.99
C ALA A 970 21.11 14.24 -6.29
N PHE A 971 20.27 15.23 -6.57
CA PHE A 971 20.02 16.38 -5.71
C PHE A 971 18.86 16.10 -4.77
N ARG A 972 18.90 16.70 -3.58
CA ARG A 972 17.73 16.88 -2.71
C ARG A 972 17.58 18.36 -2.42
N PHE A 973 16.46 18.92 -2.88
CA PHE A 973 16.04 20.27 -2.56
C PHE A 973 15.14 20.23 -1.32
N THR A 974 15.24 21.24 -0.47
CA THR A 974 14.42 21.41 0.74
C THR A 974 13.86 22.82 0.72
N ILE A 975 12.54 22.94 0.67
CA ILE A 975 11.83 24.23 0.74
C ILE A 975 11.21 24.37 2.14
N SER A 976 11.38 25.55 2.74
CA SER A 976 10.79 25.89 4.04
C SER A 976 10.29 27.34 4.06
N ILE A 977 9.37 27.62 4.98
CA ILE A 977 8.92 28.99 5.28
C ILE A 977 9.70 29.45 6.51
N ALA A 978 10.25 30.67 6.46
CA ALA A 978 11.30 31.10 7.39
C ALA A 978 10.88 31.26 8.86
N GLU A 979 9.57 31.27 9.16
CA GLU A 979 8.99 31.62 10.45
C GLU A 979 8.37 30.42 11.19
N VAL A 980 8.41 29.22 10.59
CA VAL A 980 7.84 27.99 11.16
C VAL A 980 8.91 26.90 11.28
N GLU A 981 9.32 26.58 12.51
CA GLU A 981 10.26 25.49 12.75
C GLU A 981 9.61 24.11 12.51
N GLY A 982 10.42 23.13 12.09
CA GLY A 982 10.01 21.72 11.93
C GLY A 982 9.36 21.33 10.59
N ASN A 983 8.72 22.27 9.86
CA ASN A 983 8.00 21.95 8.63
C ASN A 983 8.79 22.32 7.35
N ASN A 984 9.24 21.30 6.60
CA ASN A 984 9.85 21.46 5.28
C ASN A 984 9.38 20.39 4.29
N VAL A 985 9.30 20.74 3.00
CA VAL A 985 9.08 19.77 1.92
C VAL A 985 10.40 19.49 1.23
N LYS A 986 10.65 18.21 0.96
CA LYS A 986 11.83 17.72 0.26
C LYS A 986 11.40 17.08 -1.05
N PHE A 987 12.11 17.40 -2.11
CA PHE A 987 11.98 16.71 -3.40
C PHE A 987 13.36 16.41 -3.96
N TYR A 988 13.41 15.45 -4.87
CA TYR A 988 14.64 14.88 -5.39
C TYR A 988 14.70 15.09 -6.90
N LEU A 989 15.92 15.23 -7.42
CA LEU A 989 16.19 15.34 -8.86
C LEU A 989 17.37 14.45 -9.19
N GLU A 990 17.19 13.48 -10.09
CA GLU A 990 18.30 12.68 -10.60
C GLU A 990 19.31 13.58 -11.30
N LYS A 991 20.60 13.41 -10.99
CA LYS A 991 21.68 14.18 -11.60
C LYS A 991 22.50 13.30 -12.55
N PRO A 992 23.13 13.91 -13.58
CA PRO A 992 24.03 13.17 -14.46
C PRO A 992 25.11 12.40 -13.69
N LEU A 993 25.45 11.22 -14.19
CA LEU A 993 26.56 10.40 -13.68
C LEU A 993 27.90 11.15 -13.82
N GLU A 994 28.03 11.90 -14.91
CA GLU A 994 29.14 12.82 -15.15
C GLU A 994 29.01 14.13 -14.38
N LYS A 995 30.12 14.88 -14.32
CA LYS A 995 30.19 16.19 -13.67
C LYS A 995 29.33 17.20 -14.42
N ILE A 996 28.63 18.06 -13.67
CA ILE A 996 27.88 19.18 -14.24
C ILE A 996 28.90 20.27 -14.56
N VAL A 997 29.18 20.50 -15.84
CA VAL A 997 30.35 21.30 -16.29
C VAL A 997 30.09 22.80 -16.44
N SER A 998 28.81 23.21 -16.55
CA SER A 998 28.35 24.59 -16.59
C SER A 998 27.27 24.84 -15.54
N ASP A 999 26.75 26.07 -15.48
CA ASP A 999 25.47 26.31 -14.79
C ASP A 999 24.31 25.79 -15.65
N HIS A 1000 23.23 25.41 -14.98
CA HIS A 1000 21.99 24.93 -15.60
C HIS A 1000 20.77 25.58 -14.95
N VAL A 1001 19.79 25.93 -15.79
CA VAL A 1001 18.45 26.32 -15.37
C VAL A 1001 17.67 25.03 -15.10
N PHE A 1002 17.22 24.85 -13.86
CA PHE A 1002 16.29 23.80 -13.47
C PHE A 1002 14.95 24.43 -13.11
N LEU A 1003 13.91 24.16 -13.90
CA LEU A 1003 12.54 24.56 -13.66
C LEU A 1003 11.71 23.36 -13.19
N VAL A 1004 10.82 23.58 -12.22
CA VAL A 1004 9.92 22.53 -11.71
C VAL A 1004 8.56 23.09 -11.30
N TYR A 1005 7.53 22.30 -11.59
CA TYR A 1005 6.24 22.34 -10.94
C TYR A 1005 6.04 21.02 -10.18
N ASP A 1006 5.70 21.10 -8.90
CA ASP A 1006 5.39 19.96 -8.03
C ASP A 1006 4.12 20.29 -7.22
N HIS A 1007 3.11 19.44 -7.32
CA HIS A 1007 1.84 19.61 -6.61
C HIS A 1007 2.00 19.61 -5.08
N ARG A 1008 2.97 18.88 -4.51
CA ARG A 1008 3.24 18.81 -3.06
C ARG A 1008 3.77 20.16 -2.55
N LEU A 1009 4.65 20.81 -3.32
CA LEU A 1009 5.12 22.15 -3.01
C LEU A 1009 3.98 23.17 -3.09
N THR A 1010 3.13 23.03 -4.12
CA THR A 1010 1.95 23.87 -4.31
C THR A 1010 0.95 23.72 -3.16
N HIS A 1011 0.60 22.49 -2.78
CA HIS A 1011 -0.27 22.18 -1.65
C HIS A 1011 0.32 22.69 -0.32
N PHE A 1012 1.63 22.49 -0.09
CA PHE A 1012 2.31 23.00 1.09
C PHE A 1012 2.18 24.53 1.23
N LEU A 1013 2.43 25.30 0.17
CA LEU A 1013 2.29 26.76 0.21
C LEU A 1013 0.82 27.20 0.39
N ASN A 1014 -0.12 26.62 -0.36
CA ASN A 1014 -1.55 26.91 -0.22
C ASN A 1014 -2.11 26.54 1.17
N SER A 1015 -1.61 25.47 1.80
CA SER A 1015 -2.06 25.07 3.15
C SER A 1015 -1.65 26.07 4.24
N ARG A 1016 -0.63 26.90 3.98
CA ARG A 1016 -0.09 27.87 4.93
C ARG A 1016 -0.68 29.27 4.75
N SER A 1017 -1.01 29.66 3.53
CA SER A 1017 -1.75 30.92 3.26
C SER A 1017 -3.14 30.97 3.90
N ASN A 1018 -3.70 29.82 4.31
CA ASN A 1018 -5.02 29.74 4.95
C ASN A 1018 -4.96 29.77 6.49
N VAL A 1019 -3.77 29.68 7.10
CA VAL A 1019 -3.59 29.54 8.57
C VAL A 1019 -2.92 30.77 9.19
N GLU A 1020 -2.09 31.48 8.43
CA GLU A 1020 -1.33 32.63 8.92
C GLU A 1020 -1.89 33.94 8.33
N VAL A 1021 -2.10 34.96 9.18
CA VAL A 1021 -2.64 36.29 8.79
C VAL A 1021 -1.65 37.09 7.90
N GLN A 1022 -0.48 36.54 7.60
CA GLN A 1022 0.56 37.19 6.79
C GLN A 1022 0.31 37.03 5.29
N GLN A 1023 0.15 38.15 4.59
CA GLN A 1023 0.00 38.20 3.13
C GLN A 1023 1.29 37.96 2.34
N ARG A 1024 2.43 37.71 3.01
CA ARG A 1024 3.75 37.54 2.40
C ARG A 1024 4.50 36.36 2.99
N LEU A 1025 4.84 35.37 2.16
CA LEU A 1025 5.65 34.22 2.61
C LEU A 1025 7.13 34.43 2.29
N LYS A 1026 7.99 34.27 3.31
CA LYS A 1026 9.45 34.20 3.14
C LYS A 1026 9.88 32.76 2.90
N ILE A 1027 9.98 32.39 1.62
CA ILE A 1027 10.34 31.05 1.17
C ILE A 1027 11.86 30.92 1.12
N LYS A 1028 12.41 29.94 1.84
CA LYS A 1028 13.82 29.54 1.87
C LYS A 1028 14.04 28.25 1.09
N VAL A 1029 15.20 28.11 0.46
CA VAL A 1029 15.60 26.94 -0.32
C VAL A 1029 17.01 26.51 0.08
N ALA A 1030 17.14 25.24 0.49
CA ALA A 1030 18.43 24.58 0.64
C ALA A 1030 18.55 23.45 -0.39
N ALA A 1031 19.72 23.32 -1.04
CA ALA A 1031 20.02 22.20 -1.92
C ALA A 1031 21.22 21.42 -1.37
N VAL A 1032 21.16 20.10 -1.47
CA VAL A 1032 22.30 19.20 -1.25
C VAL A 1032 22.45 18.25 -2.43
N THR A 1033 23.68 17.85 -2.75
CA THR A 1033 23.96 16.77 -3.70
C THR A 1033 24.41 15.54 -2.92
N GLN A 1034 23.89 14.37 -3.27
CA GLN A 1034 24.44 13.10 -2.82
C GLN A 1034 25.78 12.88 -3.51
N THR A 1035 26.78 12.39 -2.77
CA THR A 1035 28.07 11.97 -3.30
C THR A 1035 28.09 10.45 -3.53
N GLY A 1036 29.07 9.95 -4.30
CA GLY A 1036 29.28 8.51 -4.51
C GLY A 1036 29.52 7.67 -3.23
N LYS A 1037 29.65 8.29 -2.05
CA LYS A 1037 29.72 7.60 -0.74
C LYS A 1037 28.43 7.67 0.08
N SER A 1038 27.33 8.15 -0.52
CA SER A 1038 26.04 8.45 0.13
C SER A 1038 26.03 9.64 1.10
N ASP A 1039 27.16 10.33 1.32
CA ASP A 1039 27.20 11.59 2.05
C ASP A 1039 26.50 12.70 1.24
N TYR A 1040 25.70 13.55 1.90
CA TYR A 1040 25.06 14.72 1.29
C TYR A 1040 25.89 15.99 1.54
N VAL A 1041 26.31 16.66 0.47
CA VAL A 1041 27.11 17.89 0.52
C VAL A 1041 26.23 19.09 0.13
N PRO A 1042 26.25 20.21 0.88
CA PRO A 1042 25.54 21.44 0.52
C PRO A 1042 25.92 22.00 -0.85
N VAL A 1043 24.91 22.41 -1.62
CA VAL A 1043 25.06 23.05 -2.92
C VAL A 1043 24.56 24.49 -2.82
N LYS A 1044 25.47 25.44 -3.02
CA LYS A 1044 25.10 26.86 -3.10
C LYS A 1044 24.54 27.18 -4.48
N LEU A 1045 23.22 27.31 -4.58
CA LEU A 1045 22.55 27.75 -5.80
C LEU A 1045 23.01 29.16 -6.21
N LYS A 1046 23.06 29.43 -7.51
CA LYS A 1046 23.45 30.74 -8.06
C LYS A 1046 22.27 31.71 -8.21
N GLY A 1047 21.07 31.20 -8.19
CA GLY A 1047 19.84 31.96 -8.32
C GLY A 1047 18.63 31.09 -8.02
N PHE A 1048 17.58 31.74 -7.56
CA PHE A 1048 16.29 31.16 -7.23
C PHE A 1048 15.18 32.04 -7.82
N GLY A 1049 14.14 31.41 -8.37
CA GLY A 1049 12.95 32.09 -8.87
C GLY A 1049 11.70 31.33 -8.51
N ILE A 1050 10.60 32.06 -8.38
CA ILE A 1050 9.27 31.51 -8.16
C ILE A 1050 8.22 32.40 -8.84
N SER A 1051 7.17 31.79 -9.38
CA SER A 1051 5.99 32.51 -9.83
C SER A 1051 4.74 31.81 -9.26
N PRO A 1052 3.89 32.52 -8.50
CA PRO A 1052 2.50 32.09 -8.35
C PRO A 1052 1.81 32.18 -9.72
N ILE A 1053 0.83 31.32 -9.95
CA ILE A 1053 0.07 31.20 -11.20
C ILE A 1053 -1.42 31.11 -10.88
N LYS A 1054 -2.20 32.04 -11.41
CA LYS A 1054 -3.68 32.04 -11.36
C LYS A 1054 -4.28 31.43 -12.62
N ALA A 1055 -5.49 30.91 -12.49
CA ALA A 1055 -6.31 30.46 -13.62
C ALA A 1055 -6.46 31.55 -14.71
N SER A 1056 -6.68 32.81 -14.31
CA SER A 1056 -6.79 33.96 -15.23
C SER A 1056 -5.47 34.29 -15.95
N GLU A 1057 -4.33 34.12 -15.29
CA GLU A 1057 -3.00 34.35 -15.87
C GLU A 1057 -2.67 33.29 -16.93
N TYR A 1058 -3.01 32.01 -16.67
CA TYR A 1058 -2.92 30.96 -17.68
C TYR A 1058 -3.84 31.20 -18.88
N GLN A 1059 -5.12 31.50 -18.65
CA GLN A 1059 -6.08 31.79 -19.72
C GLN A 1059 -5.62 32.99 -20.58
N ASN A 1060 -5.13 34.07 -19.96
CA ASN A 1060 -4.54 35.21 -20.67
C ASN A 1060 -3.28 34.85 -21.47
N PHE A 1061 -2.46 33.92 -20.97
CA PHE A 1061 -1.27 33.42 -21.67
C PHE A 1061 -1.66 32.60 -22.91
N ILE A 1062 -2.60 31.67 -22.78
CA ILE A 1062 -3.14 30.87 -23.90
C ILE A 1062 -3.77 31.75 -24.98
N GLN A 1063 -4.63 32.70 -24.60
CA GLN A 1063 -5.25 33.63 -25.55
C GLN A 1063 -4.21 34.44 -26.33
N LYS A 1064 -3.13 34.92 -25.67
CA LYS A 1064 -2.03 35.61 -26.35
C LYS A 1064 -1.31 34.71 -27.35
N MET A 1065 -1.03 33.45 -26.99
CA MET A 1065 -0.42 32.48 -27.90
C MET A 1065 -1.29 32.20 -29.13
N GLU A 1066 -2.60 31.97 -28.95
CA GLU A 1066 -3.52 31.76 -30.06
C GLU A 1066 -3.68 32.99 -30.97
N LEU A 1067 -3.68 34.20 -30.39
CA LEU A 1067 -3.76 35.45 -31.15
C LEU A 1067 -2.52 35.67 -32.01
N VAL A 1068 -1.34 35.27 -31.54
CA VAL A 1068 -0.10 35.28 -32.34
C VAL A 1068 -0.21 34.27 -33.50
N ASP A 1069 -0.66 33.05 -33.24
CA ASP A 1069 -0.84 31.99 -34.26
C ASP A 1069 -1.88 32.35 -35.33
N LYS A 1070 -2.98 33.02 -34.93
CA LYS A 1070 -4.00 33.57 -35.85
C LYS A 1070 -3.46 34.73 -36.69
N ARG A 1071 -2.50 35.51 -36.20
CA ARG A 1071 -1.85 36.61 -36.94
C ARG A 1071 -0.79 36.10 -37.92
N THR A 1072 0.06 35.15 -37.53
CA THR A 1072 1.03 34.52 -38.45
C THR A 1072 0.33 33.74 -39.56
N LYS A 1073 -0.75 33.01 -39.27
CA LYS A 1073 -1.57 32.35 -40.31
C LYS A 1073 -2.24 33.33 -41.28
N ARG A 1074 -2.66 34.52 -40.83
CA ARG A 1074 -3.19 35.58 -41.72
C ARG A 1074 -2.12 36.30 -42.53
N ALA A 1075 -0.87 36.33 -42.05
CA ALA A 1075 0.27 36.88 -42.80
C ALA A 1075 0.83 35.90 -43.86
N GLY A 1076 0.42 34.63 -43.82
CA GLY A 1076 0.84 33.55 -44.74
C GLY A 1076 0.29 33.65 -46.16
N SER A 1077 0.43 34.81 -46.81
CA SER A 1077 0.14 35.01 -48.24
C SER A 1077 1.12 36.00 -48.88
N LEU A 1078 2.42 35.85 -48.55
CA LEU A 1078 3.55 36.40 -49.32
C LEU A 1078 4.81 35.65 -48.88
N THR A 1079 5.47 34.97 -49.82
CA THR A 1079 6.77 34.35 -49.60
C THR A 1079 7.84 35.41 -49.36
N LEU A 1080 8.58 35.33 -48.25
CA LEU A 1080 10.01 35.69 -48.24
C LEU A 1080 10.75 35.16 -47.00
N VAL A 1081 12.03 34.91 -47.26
CA VAL A 1081 13.09 34.42 -46.39
C VAL A 1081 13.32 35.33 -45.18
N GLY A 1082 13.61 34.73 -44.02
CA GLY A 1082 14.59 35.28 -43.09
C GLY A 1082 14.14 36.36 -42.08
N ASN A 1083 13.80 35.87 -40.89
CA ASN A 1083 14.14 36.48 -39.59
C ASN A 1083 13.33 37.69 -39.05
N THR A 1084 13.24 37.70 -37.70
CA THR A 1084 12.77 38.78 -36.80
C THR A 1084 11.27 39.17 -36.78
N SER A 1085 10.61 38.91 -35.65
CA SER A 1085 9.65 39.86 -35.01
C SER A 1085 9.14 39.34 -33.64
N LEU A 1086 10.03 39.19 -32.64
CA LEU A 1086 9.60 38.98 -31.24
C LEU A 1086 10.59 39.48 -30.16
N GLU A 1087 11.39 40.51 -30.45
CA GLU A 1087 12.24 41.19 -29.45
C GLU A 1087 12.32 42.70 -29.70
N ARG A 1088 11.74 43.50 -28.79
CA ARG A 1088 12.13 44.90 -28.50
C ARG A 1088 11.70 45.31 -27.09
N PHE A 1089 12.62 45.23 -26.14
CA PHE A 1089 12.73 46.19 -25.04
C PHE A 1089 14.20 46.31 -24.63
N CYS A 1090 14.78 47.48 -24.92
CA CYS A 1090 16.06 48.06 -24.48
C CYS A 1090 17.30 47.14 -24.38
N PHE A 1091 18.31 47.40 -25.22
CA PHE A 1091 19.43 48.29 -24.85
C PHE A 1091 20.10 48.86 -26.12
N GLN A 1092 20.56 50.10 -26.05
CA GLN A 1092 21.45 50.70 -27.06
C GLN A 1092 22.90 50.50 -26.60
N ASP A 1093 23.76 49.94 -27.45
CA ASP A 1093 24.85 50.71 -28.06
C ASP A 1093 25.58 49.89 -29.15
N GLN A 1094 26.08 50.58 -30.18
CA GLN A 1094 26.86 49.98 -31.26
C GLN A 1094 28.34 50.37 -31.13
N LYS A 1095 29.27 49.40 -31.30
CA LYS A 1095 30.36 49.59 -32.27
C LYS A 1095 31.19 48.35 -32.63
N THR A 1096 31.41 48.25 -33.95
CA THR A 1096 32.51 47.59 -34.67
C THR A 1096 32.54 46.05 -34.80
N TYR A 1097 33.02 45.65 -35.98
CA TYR A 1097 33.04 44.35 -36.64
C TYR A 1097 34.32 44.31 -37.51
N PHE A 1098 34.63 43.19 -38.19
CA PHE A 1098 35.89 42.87 -38.90
C PHE A 1098 37.07 42.59 -37.94
N ASP A 1099 37.96 41.60 -38.14
CA ASP A 1099 38.11 40.56 -39.20
C ASP A 1099 38.86 39.32 -38.61
N PHE A 1100 39.29 38.23 -39.26
CA PHE A 1100 39.43 37.81 -40.67
C PHE A 1100 39.24 36.26 -40.78
N ILE A 1101 39.38 35.64 -41.97
CA ILE A 1101 39.49 34.17 -42.17
C ILE A 1101 40.83 33.81 -42.84
N GLN A 1102 41.61 32.91 -42.24
CA GLN A 1102 42.54 31.91 -42.84
C GLN A 1102 43.32 31.25 -41.67
N GLU A 1103 43.86 30.03 -41.73
CA GLU A 1103 44.27 29.22 -42.88
C GLU A 1103 44.17 27.71 -42.56
N ILE A 1104 43.99 26.85 -43.58
CA ILE A 1104 44.21 25.41 -43.43
C ILE A 1104 45.68 25.13 -43.74
N ASN A 1105 46.39 24.48 -42.81
CA ASN A 1105 47.67 23.85 -43.13
C ASN A 1105 47.65 22.36 -42.73
N TYR A 1106 47.81 21.50 -43.74
CA TYR A 1106 47.84 20.05 -43.64
C TYR A 1106 49.23 19.58 -44.05
N VAL A 1107 50.09 19.25 -43.08
CA VAL A 1107 51.39 18.63 -43.28
C VAL A 1107 51.62 17.60 -42.16
N ASP A 1108 52.37 16.54 -42.45
CA ASP A 1108 52.70 15.38 -41.61
C ASP A 1108 51.55 14.40 -41.30
N GLY A 1109 51.27 13.54 -42.30
CA GLY A 1109 50.27 12.48 -42.26
C GLY A 1109 50.53 11.39 -41.21
N CYS A 1110 50.02 11.59 -40.00
CA CYS A 1110 49.91 10.55 -38.98
C CYS A 1110 48.60 10.66 -38.19
N TRP A 1111 47.63 9.79 -38.49
CA TRP A 1111 46.40 9.65 -37.68
C TRP A 1111 46.73 9.01 -36.33
N LYS A 1112 47.05 9.82 -35.31
CA LYS A 1112 47.02 9.40 -33.91
C LYS A 1112 45.68 9.73 -33.27
N PHE A 1113 44.73 8.81 -33.37
CA PHE A 1113 43.56 8.82 -32.49
C PHE A 1113 44.01 8.69 -31.03
N LYS A 1114 43.79 9.74 -30.23
CA LYS A 1114 43.81 9.60 -28.77
C LYS A 1114 42.58 8.82 -28.35
N HIS A 1115 42.73 7.51 -28.13
CA HIS A 1115 41.82 6.76 -27.28
C HIS A 1115 41.73 7.47 -25.93
N HIS A 1116 40.56 8.01 -25.57
CA HIS A 1116 40.30 8.31 -24.17
C HIS A 1116 40.09 6.99 -23.43
N GLN A 1117 41.02 6.71 -22.51
CA GLN A 1117 40.95 5.57 -21.61
C GLN A 1117 39.80 5.77 -20.63
N PHE A 1118 38.63 5.20 -20.95
CA PHE A 1118 37.84 4.55 -19.91
C PHE A 1118 38.18 3.07 -19.93
N THR A 1119 38.96 2.64 -18.92
CA THR A 1119 39.25 1.23 -18.69
C THR A 1119 37.97 0.49 -18.24
N ASN A 1120 38.01 -0.85 -18.26
CA ASN A 1120 36.89 -1.78 -18.04
C ASN A 1120 36.02 -1.57 -16.77
N TYR A 1121 36.37 -0.64 -15.87
CA TYR A 1121 35.59 -0.29 -14.69
C TYR A 1121 34.30 0.49 -15.00
N SER A 1122 34.30 1.40 -15.98
CA SER A 1122 33.10 2.21 -16.29
C SER A 1122 32.00 1.41 -16.98
N TYR A 1123 32.36 0.40 -17.78
CA TYR A 1123 31.41 -0.52 -18.39
C TYR A 1123 30.68 -1.41 -17.37
N ARG A 1124 31.25 -1.64 -16.16
CA ARG A 1124 30.60 -2.43 -15.10
C ARG A 1124 29.49 -1.69 -14.33
N TYR A 1125 29.42 -0.37 -14.41
CA TYR A 1125 28.36 0.42 -13.75
C TYR A 1125 27.10 0.59 -14.62
N PHE A 1126 27.15 0.15 -15.89
CA PHE A 1126 26.08 0.28 -16.88
C PHE A 1126 25.49 -1.08 -17.35
N ILE A 1127 25.97 -2.21 -16.82
CA ILE A 1127 25.58 -3.58 -17.21
C ILE A 1127 25.20 -4.41 -15.98
#